data_AF-A0A328R563-F1
#
_entry.id   AF-A0A328R563-F1
#
_cell.length_a   1.000
_cell.length_b   1.000
_cell.length_c   1.000
_cell.angle_alpha   90.00
_cell.angle_beta   90.00
_cell.angle_gamma   90.00
#
_symmetry.space_group_name_H-M   'P 1'
#
loop_
_entity.id
_entity.type
_entity.pdbx_description
1 polymer ?
#
loop_
_entity_poly.entity_id
_entity_poly.type
_entity_poly.pdbx_seq_one_letter_code
_entity_poly.pdbx_strand_id
1 'polypeptide(L)'
;MVKHFCIIIFLSLSITVSAIEHPAFLGIGFSPFEQENIKGLKIDYIIPDSAAASSELKAHDVIYMYDLQTFTSENIGAEFKTYLSTHKSIDETLKLRVLREIKSTSKKIDDDYIDVAHNFDDIQDSVNGLDYNEILEFKFSRMLQHKNIDVVLKHRPFMLTATPSISLENFTKVSYISPFYSSFFSTIKSNYQYENTLSTLKEKQLLNEFWDNGYRLSNVRYLHVNFEKMPAFSSVMKQSVLNSSVQSLYLFHTKLLDQNISLPQDITAPTSDTFDDHITYIHSILERSQTFLTKAFQDLSSEERVRLSSFTPQLLESLTNNFMLDESSALNVGEANELVSISKKVDFDALFTGYSYLLSLQDLKWLENFKRSCKYQKKSTSLLTKTSGYILYEQETDFGIFIIGDSSANSYTSNVSFIIDLGGNDTYKNNAAGHFDTSHINMLIDFNGDDIYSSQESFSQSASFLGYSLLLDVSGDDLYRGNRLTQGTSFFGVSYLIDLEGADSYVAQSFAQGLGLWGIGSLIDYTGNDEFSSTYFSQGVGLTYGIGAVHDYKGDDHYFSGSRHANTYASPGIFKSASQGFGFGLRNIASGGIGILHDKSGDDRYESGNFSLGSGYSYGLGLFLDEKGNDNYLGARYSLGTAAHSALGIFTDFSGNDHYKSLFGSTMGVAWDYSNAYFSDHAGNDTYQCLEGNFVMAQAEHNSFAFFNDKSGKDNYRINFSKPVAENTYDGGKSLSIFLDENGQKDKYSTRYTNNSIDYSNPSFLFLDIEKNLSKFVKNK
;
A
#
# COMPACT_ATOMS: atom_id res chain seq x y z
N MET A 1 -48.69 -36.01 12.72
CA MET A 1 -47.90 -35.03 13.48
C MET A 1 -46.47 -35.56 13.57
N VAL A 2 -45.66 -35.36 12.53
CA VAL A 2 -44.24 -35.75 12.48
C VAL A 2 -43.50 -34.60 11.77
N LYS A 3 -42.68 -33.88 12.53
CA LYS A 3 -41.87 -32.75 12.07
C LYS A 3 -40.77 -33.27 11.13
N HIS A 4 -40.74 -32.79 9.89
CA HIS A 4 -39.59 -32.94 9.01
C HIS A 4 -38.62 -31.79 9.30
N PHE A 5 -37.45 -32.14 9.83
CA PHE A 5 -36.29 -31.27 9.96
C PHE A 5 -35.61 -31.22 8.58
N CYS A 6 -35.78 -30.12 7.84
CA CYS A 6 -34.96 -29.85 6.67
C CYS A 6 -33.59 -29.36 7.12
N ILE A 7 -32.60 -30.24 7.07
CA ILE A 7 -31.19 -29.89 7.14
C ILE A 7 -30.86 -29.14 5.84
N ILE A 8 -30.65 -27.83 5.93
CA ILE A 8 -30.09 -27.03 4.84
C ILE A 8 -28.59 -27.32 4.82
N ILE A 9 -28.17 -28.20 3.90
CA ILE A 9 -26.76 -28.43 3.60
C ILE A 9 -26.29 -27.23 2.77
N PHE A 10 -25.43 -26.39 3.35
CA PHE A 10 -24.63 -25.44 2.58
C PHE A 10 -23.64 -26.24 1.73
N LEU A 11 -23.99 -26.52 0.48
CA LEU A 11 -23.04 -27.01 -0.52
C LEU A 11 -22.11 -25.85 -0.89
N SER A 12 -20.91 -25.82 -0.31
CA SER A 12 -19.79 -25.10 -0.91
C SER A 12 -19.51 -25.75 -2.26
N LEU A 13 -19.82 -25.07 -3.37
CA LEU A 13 -19.28 -25.46 -4.67
C LEU A 13 -17.77 -25.29 -4.61
N SER A 14 -17.06 -26.39 -4.34
CA SER A 14 -15.62 -26.48 -4.53
C SER A 14 -15.37 -26.31 -6.02
N ILE A 15 -14.94 -25.12 -6.46
CA ILE A 15 -14.41 -24.93 -7.81
C ILE A 15 -13.05 -25.63 -7.83
N THR A 16 -13.04 -26.94 -8.08
CA THR A 16 -11.82 -27.68 -8.39
C THR A 16 -11.50 -27.40 -9.85
N VAL A 17 -10.64 -26.41 -10.10
CA VAL A 17 -10.02 -26.28 -11.42
C VAL A 17 -9.11 -27.50 -11.60
N SER A 18 -9.33 -28.29 -12.65
CA SER A 18 -8.43 -29.39 -13.03
C SER A 18 -7.00 -28.88 -13.18
N ALA A 19 -5.99 -29.73 -12.99
CA ALA A 19 -4.56 -29.38 -13.11
C ALA A 19 -4.32 -28.42 -14.28
N ILE A 20 -4.04 -27.16 -13.95
CA ILE A 20 -3.82 -26.11 -14.95
C ILE A 20 -2.44 -26.36 -15.52
N GLU A 21 -2.36 -26.77 -16.78
CA GLU A 21 -1.10 -26.72 -17.52
C GLU A 21 -0.76 -25.24 -17.74
N HIS A 22 0.25 -24.75 -17.03
CA HIS A 22 0.79 -23.42 -17.26
C HIS A 22 1.61 -23.44 -18.57
N PRO A 23 1.39 -22.48 -19.48
CA PRO A 23 2.14 -22.43 -20.72
C PRO A 23 3.63 -22.19 -20.47
N ALA A 24 4.46 -22.58 -21.44
CA ALA A 24 5.89 -22.30 -21.43
C ALA A 24 6.15 -20.79 -21.30
N PHE A 25 7.08 -20.41 -20.43
CA PHE A 25 7.34 -19.02 -20.08
C PHE A 25 8.80 -18.65 -20.32
N LEU A 26 9.02 -17.59 -21.10
CA LEU A 26 10.35 -17.02 -21.33
C LEU A 26 10.77 -16.09 -20.18
N GLY A 27 9.87 -15.21 -19.72
CA GLY A 27 10.15 -14.29 -18.60
C GLY A 27 10.83 -12.98 -18.99
N ILE A 28 10.25 -12.26 -19.95
CA ILE A 28 10.71 -10.93 -20.37
C ILE A 28 9.54 -9.93 -20.39
N GLY A 29 9.80 -8.70 -19.96
CA GLY A 29 9.01 -7.53 -20.35
C GLY A 29 9.55 -6.99 -21.67
N PHE A 30 8.67 -6.56 -22.57
CA PHE A 30 9.10 -6.15 -23.90
C PHE A 30 8.19 -5.10 -24.53
N SER A 31 8.79 -4.32 -25.42
CA SER A 31 8.14 -3.33 -26.27
C SER A 31 8.37 -3.67 -27.74
N PRO A 32 7.42 -3.32 -28.62
CA PRO A 32 7.64 -3.47 -30.05
C PRO A 32 8.82 -2.60 -30.51
N PHE A 33 9.67 -3.15 -31.36
CA PHE A 33 10.81 -2.47 -31.95
C PHE A 33 10.72 -2.52 -33.47
N GLU A 34 10.77 -1.35 -34.09
CA GLU A 34 10.82 -1.22 -35.53
C GLU A 34 11.76 -0.06 -35.89
N GLN A 35 12.89 -0.40 -36.51
CA GLN A 35 13.85 0.58 -37.01
C GLN A 35 14.49 0.05 -38.29
N GLU A 36 14.57 0.90 -39.31
CA GLU A 36 15.05 0.55 -40.66
C GLU A 36 14.31 -0.66 -41.23
N ASN A 37 14.99 -1.82 -41.32
CA ASN A 37 14.47 -3.08 -41.88
C ASN A 37 14.34 -4.19 -40.82
N ILE A 38 14.39 -3.84 -39.54
CA ILE A 38 14.38 -4.80 -38.44
C ILE A 38 13.11 -4.60 -37.62
N LYS A 39 12.28 -5.63 -37.61
CA LYS A 39 11.07 -5.73 -36.80
C LYS A 39 11.27 -6.79 -35.72
N GLY A 40 11.04 -6.44 -34.46
CA GLY A 40 11.32 -7.33 -33.34
C GLY A 40 10.77 -6.86 -32.00
N LEU A 41 11.10 -7.58 -30.95
CA LEU A 41 10.75 -7.24 -29.57
C LEU A 41 12.01 -6.74 -28.85
N LYS A 42 11.99 -5.49 -28.39
CA LYS A 42 13.01 -4.98 -27.48
C LYS A 42 12.68 -5.47 -26.08
N ILE A 43 13.63 -6.13 -25.43
CA ILE A 43 13.50 -6.53 -24.03
C ILE A 43 13.64 -5.27 -23.17
N ASP A 44 12.60 -4.95 -22.41
CA ASP A 44 12.62 -3.81 -21.50
C ASP A 44 13.21 -4.21 -20.14
N TYR A 45 12.85 -5.40 -19.66
CA TYR A 45 13.36 -5.99 -18.42
C TYR A 45 13.28 -7.52 -18.46
N ILE A 46 14.07 -8.19 -17.62
CA ILE A 46 14.05 -9.64 -17.45
C ILE A 46 13.36 -9.98 -16.12
N ILE A 47 12.49 -10.98 -16.14
CA ILE A 47 11.82 -11.47 -14.93
C ILE A 47 12.80 -12.43 -14.22
N PRO A 48 13.16 -12.19 -12.96
CA PRO A 48 14.07 -13.07 -12.22
C PRO A 48 13.51 -14.49 -12.04
N ASP A 49 14.41 -15.44 -11.79
CA ASP A 49 14.14 -16.89 -11.70
C ASP A 49 13.44 -17.50 -12.93
N SER A 50 13.32 -16.73 -14.02
CA SER A 50 12.74 -17.20 -15.27
C SER A 50 13.76 -17.88 -16.17
N ALA A 51 13.25 -18.46 -17.26
CA ALA A 51 14.08 -19.01 -18.33
C ALA A 51 15.05 -17.95 -18.92
N ALA A 52 14.58 -16.71 -19.13
CA ALA A 52 15.40 -15.62 -19.64
C ALA A 52 16.49 -15.19 -18.64
N ALA A 53 16.17 -15.12 -17.35
CA ALA A 53 17.15 -14.80 -16.30
C ALA A 53 18.27 -15.85 -16.19
N SER A 54 17.96 -17.10 -16.50
CA SER A 54 18.92 -18.22 -16.53
C SER A 54 19.67 -18.33 -17.87
N SER A 55 19.52 -17.36 -18.79
CA SER A 55 20.07 -17.40 -20.14
C SER A 55 21.07 -16.26 -20.40
N GLU A 56 21.60 -16.18 -21.63
CA GLU A 56 22.46 -15.07 -22.04
C GLU A 56 21.70 -13.79 -22.42
N LEU A 57 20.36 -13.79 -22.40
CA LEU A 57 19.54 -12.61 -22.70
C LEU A 57 19.85 -11.46 -21.74
N LYS A 58 19.77 -10.24 -22.26
CA LYS A 58 19.94 -9.01 -21.48
C LYS A 58 18.82 -8.04 -21.80
N ALA A 59 18.51 -7.17 -20.85
CA ALA A 59 17.68 -5.99 -21.14
C ALA A 59 18.29 -5.20 -22.31
N HIS A 60 17.41 -4.59 -23.09
CA HIS A 60 17.67 -3.88 -24.34
C HIS A 60 18.14 -4.73 -25.53
N ASP A 61 18.29 -6.05 -25.38
CA ASP A 61 18.37 -6.92 -26.56
C ASP A 61 17.10 -6.77 -27.41
N VAL A 62 17.26 -6.76 -28.73
CA VAL A 62 16.13 -6.81 -29.66
C VAL A 62 16.05 -8.22 -30.25
N ILE A 63 15.05 -8.99 -29.84
CA ILE A 63 14.70 -10.27 -30.46
C ILE A 63 14.09 -9.97 -31.82
N TYR A 64 14.77 -10.30 -32.91
CA TYR A 64 14.27 -10.07 -34.26
C TYR A 64 13.94 -11.38 -35.02
N MET A 65 14.34 -12.54 -34.48
CA MET A 65 13.90 -13.86 -34.94
C MET A 65 13.78 -14.85 -33.78
N TYR A 66 12.85 -15.80 -33.92
CA TYR A 66 12.66 -16.92 -32.99
C TYR A 66 12.40 -18.21 -33.79
N ASP A 67 13.09 -19.29 -33.48
CA ASP A 67 13.02 -20.60 -34.17
C ASP A 67 12.95 -20.52 -35.70
N LEU A 68 13.85 -19.69 -36.27
CA LEU A 68 13.97 -19.41 -37.70
C LEU A 68 12.79 -18.63 -38.32
N GLN A 69 11.87 -18.13 -37.50
CA GLN A 69 10.76 -17.26 -37.90
C GLN A 69 11.12 -15.79 -37.68
N THR A 70 10.57 -14.91 -38.52
CA THR A 70 10.59 -13.45 -38.37
C THR A 70 9.19 -12.98 -38.03
N PHE A 71 9.08 -11.85 -37.34
CA PHE A 71 7.79 -11.23 -37.02
C PHE A 71 7.07 -10.75 -38.28
N THR A 72 5.80 -11.10 -38.43
CA THR A 72 5.01 -10.76 -39.64
C THR A 72 3.73 -9.99 -39.35
N SER A 73 3.18 -10.09 -38.15
CA SER A 73 1.94 -9.40 -37.78
C SER A 73 2.17 -7.93 -37.44
N GLU A 74 1.09 -7.15 -37.40
CA GLU A 74 1.11 -5.79 -36.83
C GLU A 74 1.31 -5.84 -35.31
N ASN A 75 0.68 -6.80 -34.62
CA ASN A 75 0.82 -7.01 -33.18
C ASN A 75 1.83 -8.12 -32.86
N ILE A 76 3.11 -7.78 -33.05
CA ILE A 76 4.24 -8.70 -32.89
C ILE A 76 4.35 -9.31 -31.48
N GLY A 77 3.85 -8.60 -30.46
CA GLY A 77 3.81 -9.10 -29.10
C GLY A 77 2.80 -10.22 -28.91
N ALA A 78 1.60 -10.06 -29.48
CA ALA A 78 0.57 -11.11 -29.47
C ALA A 78 1.03 -12.33 -30.28
N GLU A 79 1.61 -12.13 -31.47
CA GLU A 79 2.19 -13.20 -32.29
C GLU A 79 3.18 -14.07 -31.50
N PHE A 80 4.13 -13.44 -30.80
CA PHE A 80 5.13 -14.16 -30.02
C PHE A 80 4.53 -14.89 -28.81
N LYS A 81 3.64 -14.23 -28.06
CA LYS A 81 2.97 -14.84 -26.91
C LYS A 81 2.16 -16.07 -27.34
N THR A 82 1.41 -15.96 -28.45
CA THR A 82 0.66 -17.09 -29.02
C THR A 82 1.59 -18.19 -29.47
N TYR A 83 2.72 -17.88 -30.12
CA TYR A 83 3.70 -18.90 -30.51
C TYR A 83 4.20 -19.68 -29.29
N LEU A 84 4.64 -18.99 -28.24
CA LEU A 84 5.12 -19.63 -27.02
C LEU A 84 4.04 -20.48 -26.35
N SER A 85 2.79 -20.02 -26.29
CA SER A 85 1.72 -20.77 -25.61
C SER A 85 1.17 -21.95 -26.40
N THR A 86 1.32 -21.98 -27.74
CA THR A 86 0.71 -22.99 -28.60
C THR A 86 1.70 -23.95 -29.27
N HIS A 87 2.96 -23.54 -29.43
CA HIS A 87 3.99 -24.31 -30.14
C HIS A 87 5.17 -24.71 -29.25
N LYS A 88 5.24 -24.20 -28.02
CA LYS A 88 6.31 -24.52 -27.08
C LYS A 88 5.80 -25.20 -25.83
N SER A 89 6.59 -26.15 -25.35
CA SER A 89 6.41 -26.80 -24.07
C SER A 89 7.46 -26.37 -23.05
N ILE A 90 7.18 -26.65 -21.79
CA ILE A 90 8.14 -26.48 -20.71
C ILE A 90 9.31 -27.44 -20.93
N ASP A 91 10.51 -26.98 -20.56
CA ASP A 91 11.80 -27.64 -20.83
C ASP A 91 12.19 -27.74 -22.31
N GLU A 92 11.39 -27.19 -23.23
CA GLU A 92 11.76 -27.07 -24.63
C GLU A 92 12.70 -25.87 -24.86
N THR A 93 13.63 -26.01 -25.80
CA THR A 93 14.52 -24.92 -26.22
C THR A 93 13.83 -23.98 -27.21
N LEU A 94 13.89 -22.68 -26.93
CA LEU A 94 13.55 -21.58 -27.83
C LEU A 94 14.84 -20.99 -28.38
N LYS A 95 15.01 -20.98 -29.70
CA LYS A 95 16.20 -20.39 -30.35
C LYS A 95 15.92 -18.97 -30.76
N LEU A 96 16.67 -18.02 -30.22
CA LEU A 96 16.50 -16.59 -30.47
C LEU A 96 17.67 -16.05 -31.28
N ARG A 97 17.37 -15.15 -32.22
CA ARG A 97 18.38 -14.22 -32.74
C ARG A 97 18.10 -12.83 -32.20
N VAL A 98 19.10 -12.28 -31.52
CA VAL A 98 19.02 -10.98 -30.90
C VAL A 98 20.05 -10.02 -31.46
N LEU A 99 19.68 -8.75 -31.54
CA LEU A 99 20.60 -7.65 -31.71
C LEU A 99 20.93 -7.09 -30.34
N ARG A 100 22.23 -7.10 -30.01
CA ARG A 100 22.74 -6.48 -28.79
C ARG A 100 23.57 -5.28 -29.16
N GLU A 101 23.23 -4.16 -28.54
CA GLU A 101 24.07 -2.98 -28.59
C GLU A 101 25.23 -3.12 -27.60
N ILE A 102 26.45 -3.03 -28.11
CA ILE A 102 27.67 -2.98 -27.30
C ILE A 102 28.19 -1.56 -27.36
N LYS A 103 28.27 -0.94 -26.18
CA LYS A 103 28.94 0.35 -25.98
C LYS A 103 30.29 0.08 -25.35
N SER A 104 31.36 0.64 -25.91
CA SER A 104 32.68 0.66 -25.27
C SER A 104 33.21 2.08 -25.23
N THR A 105 33.91 2.40 -24.15
CA THR A 105 34.67 3.63 -24.01
C THR A 105 36.14 3.25 -24.03
N SER A 106 36.92 3.98 -24.80
CA SER A 106 38.38 3.86 -24.79
C SER A 106 38.99 5.24 -24.58
N LYS A 107 40.13 5.30 -23.90
CA LYS A 107 40.86 6.54 -23.64
C LYS A 107 42.30 6.43 -24.13
N LYS A 108 42.93 7.57 -24.39
CA LYS A 108 44.34 7.67 -24.77
C LYS A 108 44.96 8.92 -24.15
N ILE A 109 46.21 8.80 -23.70
CA ILE A 109 47.11 9.92 -23.36
C ILE A 109 48.40 9.62 -24.12
N ASP A 110 48.66 10.39 -25.18
CA ASP A 110 49.80 10.30 -26.13
C ASP A 110 50.02 8.97 -26.90
N ASP A 111 49.54 7.83 -26.40
CA ASP A 111 49.68 6.47 -26.96
C ASP A 111 48.37 5.92 -27.59
N ASP A 112 48.32 4.60 -27.85
CA ASP A 112 47.15 3.89 -28.38
C ASP A 112 45.93 3.92 -27.43
N TYR A 113 44.74 3.83 -28.02
CA TYR A 113 43.49 3.74 -27.26
C TYR A 113 43.42 2.44 -26.45
N ILE A 114 43.19 2.57 -25.14
CA ILE A 114 42.90 1.46 -24.23
C ILE A 114 41.41 1.48 -23.84
N ASP A 115 40.78 0.32 -23.81
CA ASP A 115 39.40 0.19 -23.33
C ASP A 115 39.33 0.47 -21.83
N VAL A 116 38.34 1.26 -21.42
CA VAL A 116 38.15 1.69 -20.03
C VAL A 116 36.71 1.59 -19.59
N ALA A 117 36.52 1.45 -18.27
CA ALA A 117 35.21 1.53 -17.65
C ALA A 117 34.67 2.96 -17.78
N HIS A 118 33.38 3.08 -18.11
CA HIS A 118 32.73 4.39 -18.21
C HIS A 118 32.22 4.84 -16.82
N ASN A 119 33.13 5.19 -15.92
CA ASN A 119 32.78 5.76 -14.61
C ASN A 119 33.57 7.05 -14.33
N PHE A 120 33.03 7.89 -13.44
CA PHE A 120 33.57 9.23 -13.17
C PHE A 120 34.96 9.18 -12.53
N ASP A 121 35.21 8.20 -11.66
CA ASP A 121 36.48 8.06 -10.95
C ASP A 121 37.65 7.77 -11.92
N ASP A 122 37.46 6.87 -12.90
CA ASP A 122 38.50 6.58 -13.90
C ASP A 122 38.81 7.80 -14.78
N ILE A 123 37.80 8.62 -15.07
CA ILE A 123 37.97 9.88 -15.80
C ILE A 123 38.74 10.88 -14.92
N GLN A 124 38.33 11.03 -13.67
CA GLN A 124 38.93 11.98 -12.73
C GLN A 124 40.40 11.65 -12.44
N ASP A 125 40.72 10.38 -12.21
CA ASP A 125 42.09 9.90 -12.02
C ASP A 125 42.95 10.16 -13.26
N SER A 126 42.39 9.96 -14.45
CA SER A 126 43.09 10.25 -15.72
C SER A 126 43.37 11.74 -15.88
N VAL A 127 42.42 12.60 -15.53
CA VAL A 127 42.58 14.07 -15.61
C VAL A 127 43.60 14.57 -14.59
N ASN A 128 43.57 14.05 -13.36
CA ASN A 128 44.50 14.44 -12.30
C ASN A 128 45.95 13.99 -12.59
N GLY A 129 46.12 12.94 -13.39
CA GLY A 129 47.41 12.40 -13.79
C GLY A 129 48.06 13.06 -15.00
N LEU A 130 47.40 14.02 -15.66
CA LEU A 130 47.94 14.67 -16.87
C LEU A 130 49.09 15.64 -16.56
N ASP A 131 50.18 15.53 -17.31
CA ASP A 131 51.28 16.49 -17.31
C ASP A 131 50.98 17.73 -18.21
N TYR A 132 51.77 18.79 -18.03
CA TYR A 132 51.62 20.04 -18.81
C TYR A 132 51.89 19.79 -20.31
N ASN A 133 50.84 19.90 -21.13
CA ASN A 133 50.72 19.66 -22.58
C ASN A 133 50.29 18.26 -23.04
N GLU A 134 49.93 17.35 -22.14
CA GLU A 134 49.32 16.07 -22.53
C GLU A 134 47.83 16.25 -22.91
N ILE A 135 47.35 15.43 -23.86
CA ILE A 135 45.95 15.45 -24.31
C ILE A 135 45.29 14.12 -23.98
N LEU A 136 44.27 14.17 -23.12
CA LEU A 136 43.38 13.03 -22.86
C LEU A 136 42.25 13.01 -23.92
N GLU A 137 42.25 11.98 -24.76
CA GLU A 137 41.18 11.73 -25.73
C GLU A 137 40.28 10.59 -25.27
N PHE A 138 38.97 10.76 -25.45
CA PHE A 138 37.99 9.69 -25.26
C PHE A 138 37.34 9.32 -26.58
N LYS A 139 37.21 8.02 -26.83
CA LYS A 139 36.48 7.45 -27.95
C LYS A 139 35.36 6.55 -27.46
N PHE A 140 34.14 6.93 -27.83
CA PHE A 140 32.92 6.18 -27.57
C PHE A 140 32.55 5.38 -28.81
N SER A 141 32.54 4.06 -28.69
CA SER A 141 32.17 3.16 -29.79
C SER A 141 30.81 2.52 -29.50
N ARG A 142 29.94 2.51 -30.50
CA ARG A 142 28.63 1.85 -30.48
C ARG A 142 28.60 0.83 -31.61
N MET A 143 28.47 -0.46 -31.27
CA MET A 143 28.40 -1.55 -32.25
C MET A 143 27.16 -2.39 -32.02
N LEU A 144 26.48 -2.77 -33.11
CA LEU A 144 25.39 -3.75 -33.06
C LEU A 144 25.97 -5.15 -33.34
N GLN A 145 25.78 -6.06 -32.40
CA GLN A 145 26.20 -7.45 -32.53
C GLN A 145 24.98 -8.36 -32.66
N HIS A 146 24.99 -9.23 -33.68
CA HIS A 146 24.04 -10.34 -33.76
C HIS A 146 24.47 -11.48 -32.85
N LYS A 147 23.56 -11.96 -32.00
CA LYS A 147 23.78 -13.14 -31.16
C LYS A 147 22.70 -14.18 -31.39
N ASN A 148 23.11 -15.44 -31.39
CA ASN A 148 22.19 -16.58 -31.30
C ASN A 148 22.16 -17.01 -29.83
N ILE A 149 20.97 -17.08 -29.24
CA ILE A 149 20.78 -17.44 -27.84
C ILE A 149 19.73 -18.55 -27.78
N ASP A 150 20.11 -19.68 -27.20
CA ASP A 150 19.22 -20.80 -26.94
C ASP A 150 18.74 -20.72 -25.49
N VAL A 151 17.42 -20.71 -25.30
CA VAL A 151 16.81 -20.56 -23.96
C VAL A 151 15.92 -21.77 -23.68
N VAL A 152 16.14 -22.46 -22.57
CA VAL A 152 15.27 -23.56 -22.11
C VAL A 152 14.10 -22.96 -21.36
N LEU A 153 12.89 -23.08 -21.91
CA LEU A 153 11.68 -22.52 -21.32
C LEU A 153 11.30 -23.22 -20.02
N LYS A 154 10.70 -22.47 -19.09
CA LYS A 154 10.29 -22.95 -17.77
C LYS A 154 8.86 -22.54 -17.44
N HIS A 155 8.34 -23.00 -16.30
CA HIS A 155 7.15 -22.42 -15.70
C HIS A 155 7.40 -20.95 -15.35
N ARG A 156 6.33 -20.15 -15.29
CA ARG A 156 6.41 -18.84 -14.65
C ARG A 156 6.86 -19.01 -13.18
N PRO A 157 7.79 -18.18 -12.67
CA PRO A 157 8.18 -18.23 -11.27
C PRO A 157 6.99 -18.00 -10.32
N PHE A 158 7.06 -18.59 -9.14
CA PHE A 158 6.08 -18.43 -8.05
C PHE A 158 4.65 -18.90 -8.37
N MET A 159 4.49 -19.80 -9.34
CA MET A 159 3.21 -20.46 -9.60
C MET A 159 2.97 -21.57 -8.57
N LEU A 160 1.81 -21.53 -7.92
CA LEU A 160 1.37 -22.57 -7.00
C LEU A 160 1.04 -23.85 -7.78
N THR A 161 1.41 -25.01 -7.20
CA THR A 161 1.11 -26.33 -7.78
C THR A 161 -0.24 -26.87 -7.32
N ALA A 162 -0.78 -26.35 -6.22
CA ALA A 162 -2.09 -26.67 -5.68
C ALA A 162 -3.03 -25.46 -5.81
N THR A 163 -4.34 -25.71 -5.81
CA THR A 163 -5.35 -24.64 -5.84
C THR A 163 -5.15 -23.68 -4.66
N PRO A 164 -5.09 -22.35 -4.90
CA PRO A 164 -4.97 -21.37 -3.83
C PRO A 164 -6.11 -21.48 -2.82
N SER A 165 -5.80 -21.34 -1.53
CA SER A 165 -6.85 -21.32 -0.49
C SER A 165 -7.66 -20.03 -0.58
N ILE A 166 -8.98 -20.15 -0.67
CA ILE A 166 -9.94 -19.03 -0.64
C ILE A 166 -10.73 -19.00 0.68
N SER A 167 -10.14 -19.48 1.77
CA SER A 167 -10.70 -19.35 3.12
C SER A 167 -10.28 -18.03 3.77
N LEU A 168 -11.11 -17.51 4.68
CA LEU A 168 -10.84 -16.32 5.48
C LEU A 168 -11.08 -16.61 6.96
N GLU A 169 -10.07 -17.14 7.64
CA GLU A 169 -10.17 -17.64 9.01
C GLU A 169 -10.16 -16.50 10.05
N ASN A 170 -9.33 -15.48 9.84
CA ASN A 170 -9.21 -14.36 10.76
C ASN A 170 -10.47 -13.48 10.82
N PHE A 171 -11.32 -13.54 9.78
CA PHE A 171 -12.53 -12.73 9.65
C PHE A 171 -13.75 -13.57 9.22
N THR A 172 -14.03 -14.65 9.95
CA THR A 172 -15.16 -15.56 9.64
C THR A 172 -16.51 -14.85 9.49
N LYS A 173 -16.74 -13.71 10.17
CA LYS A 173 -17.97 -12.92 10.05
C LYS A 173 -18.22 -12.38 8.64
N VAL A 174 -17.16 -12.16 7.84
CA VAL A 174 -17.27 -11.73 6.43
C VAL A 174 -17.97 -12.78 5.58
N SER A 175 -17.83 -14.07 5.94
CA SER A 175 -18.54 -15.15 5.25
C SER A 175 -20.06 -15.01 5.35
N TYR A 176 -20.56 -14.38 6.43
CA TYR A 176 -21.95 -14.03 6.63
C TYR A 176 -22.27 -12.71 5.92
N ILE A 177 -22.63 -12.80 4.63
CA ILE A 177 -23.22 -11.66 3.93
C ILE A 177 -24.57 -11.36 4.60
N SER A 178 -24.85 -10.08 4.87
CA SER A 178 -26.21 -9.67 5.21
C SER A 178 -27.20 -10.27 4.21
N PRO A 179 -28.24 -11.01 4.64
CA PRO A 179 -29.05 -11.86 3.75
C PRO A 179 -29.52 -11.20 2.45
N PHE A 180 -29.73 -9.88 2.46
CA PHE A 180 -30.16 -9.13 1.29
C PHE A 180 -29.11 -8.98 0.18
N TYR A 181 -27.81 -8.84 0.47
CA TYR A 181 -26.78 -8.79 -0.60
C TYR A 181 -26.61 -10.16 -1.26
N SER A 182 -26.67 -11.24 -0.49
CA SER A 182 -26.65 -12.60 -1.04
C SER A 182 -27.86 -12.85 -1.96
N SER A 183 -29.06 -12.44 -1.50
CA SER A 183 -30.26 -12.46 -2.35
C SER A 183 -30.11 -11.56 -3.58
N PHE A 184 -29.51 -10.38 -3.46
CA PHE A 184 -29.28 -9.48 -4.59
C PHE A 184 -28.40 -10.09 -5.67
N PHE A 185 -27.24 -10.63 -5.31
CA PHE A 185 -26.38 -11.31 -6.29
C PHE A 185 -27.05 -12.55 -6.89
N SER A 186 -27.88 -13.26 -6.12
CA SER A 186 -28.71 -14.36 -6.65
C SER A 186 -29.73 -13.84 -7.68
N THR A 187 -30.41 -12.73 -7.39
CA THR A 187 -31.34 -12.06 -8.32
C THR A 187 -30.62 -11.59 -9.59
N ILE A 188 -29.42 -11.03 -9.48
CA ILE A 188 -28.62 -10.61 -10.65
C ILE A 188 -28.32 -11.79 -11.57
N LYS A 189 -27.95 -12.92 -10.99
CA LYS A 189 -27.65 -14.16 -11.72
C LYS A 189 -28.87 -14.69 -12.47
N SER A 190 -29.99 -14.87 -11.78
CA SER A 190 -31.17 -15.52 -12.34
C SER A 190 -32.08 -14.59 -13.14
N ASN A 191 -32.31 -13.37 -12.66
CA ASN A 191 -33.35 -12.49 -13.19
C ASN A 191 -32.78 -11.51 -14.22
N TYR A 192 -31.48 -11.19 -14.17
CA TYR A 192 -30.81 -10.25 -15.08
C TYR A 192 -29.74 -10.91 -15.97
N GLN A 193 -29.68 -12.24 -16.01
CA GLN A 193 -28.87 -13.02 -16.97
C GLN A 193 -27.34 -12.86 -16.86
N TYR A 194 -26.82 -12.45 -15.69
CA TYR A 194 -25.37 -12.28 -15.48
C TYR A 194 -24.67 -13.53 -14.92
N GLU A 195 -25.35 -14.68 -14.77
CA GLU A 195 -24.75 -15.92 -14.23
C GLU A 195 -23.47 -16.33 -14.98
N ASN A 196 -23.50 -16.34 -16.32
CA ASN A 196 -22.31 -16.67 -17.11
C ASN A 196 -21.18 -15.63 -16.92
N THR A 197 -21.53 -14.34 -16.84
CA THR A 197 -20.55 -13.27 -16.61
C THR A 197 -19.85 -13.42 -15.27
N LEU A 198 -20.61 -13.61 -14.20
CA LEU A 198 -20.09 -13.78 -12.84
C LEU A 198 -19.26 -15.08 -12.71
N SER A 199 -19.71 -16.18 -13.30
CA SER A 199 -18.98 -17.45 -13.23
C SER A 199 -17.66 -17.42 -14.00
N THR A 200 -17.63 -16.85 -15.22
CA THR A 200 -16.38 -16.64 -15.97
C THR A 200 -15.42 -15.71 -15.23
N LEU A 201 -15.93 -14.63 -14.64
CA LEU A 201 -15.12 -13.68 -13.88
C LEU A 201 -14.44 -14.35 -12.68
N LYS A 202 -15.20 -15.11 -11.87
CA LYS A 202 -14.67 -15.86 -10.74
C LYS A 202 -13.60 -16.89 -11.15
N GLU A 203 -13.82 -17.59 -12.25
CA GLU A 203 -12.84 -18.53 -12.80
C GLU A 203 -11.54 -17.80 -13.16
N LYS A 204 -11.63 -16.70 -13.91
CA LYS A 204 -10.47 -15.90 -14.33
C LYS A 204 -9.69 -15.31 -13.16
N GLN A 205 -10.38 -14.81 -12.14
CA GLN A 205 -9.73 -14.27 -10.93
C GLN A 205 -9.09 -15.39 -10.09
N LEU A 206 -9.74 -16.55 -9.98
CA LEU A 206 -9.12 -17.72 -9.32
C LEU A 206 -7.86 -18.19 -10.06
N LEU A 207 -7.86 -18.18 -11.40
CA LEU A 207 -6.67 -18.49 -12.19
C LEU A 207 -5.54 -17.48 -11.94
N ASN A 208 -5.88 -16.21 -11.77
CA ASN A 208 -4.92 -15.14 -11.48
C ASN A 208 -4.22 -15.35 -10.11
N GLU A 209 -4.92 -15.91 -9.13
CA GLU A 209 -4.40 -16.22 -7.78
C GLU A 209 -3.38 -17.36 -7.71
N PHE A 210 -3.13 -18.09 -8.81
CA PHE A 210 -2.06 -19.10 -8.84
C PHE A 210 -0.66 -18.50 -8.78
N TRP A 211 -0.49 -17.23 -9.18
CA TRP A 211 0.76 -16.53 -8.94
C TRP A 211 0.77 -15.97 -7.52
N ASP A 212 1.69 -16.47 -6.69
CA ASP A 212 1.87 -15.99 -5.32
C ASP A 212 3.35 -16.06 -4.93
N ASN A 213 3.92 -14.89 -4.68
CA ASN A 213 5.31 -14.73 -4.28
C ASN A 213 5.55 -15.02 -2.77
N GLY A 214 4.52 -15.42 -2.02
CA GLY A 214 4.54 -15.70 -0.59
C GLY A 214 4.05 -14.54 0.28
N TYR A 215 3.61 -13.43 -0.33
CA TYR A 215 3.10 -12.25 0.38
C TYR A 215 1.63 -11.94 0.05
N ARG A 216 0.91 -12.81 -0.67
CA ARG A 216 -0.54 -12.63 -0.87
C ARG A 216 -1.27 -12.82 0.46
N LEU A 217 -1.84 -11.73 0.98
CA LEU A 217 -2.67 -11.75 2.18
C LEU A 217 -4.01 -12.49 1.95
N SER A 218 -4.47 -13.23 2.95
CA SER A 218 -5.65 -14.09 2.85
C SER A 218 -6.94 -13.31 2.57
N ASN A 219 -7.09 -12.13 3.18
CA ASN A 219 -8.21 -11.21 2.94
C ASN A 219 -8.22 -10.65 1.51
N VAL A 220 -7.06 -10.32 0.96
CA VAL A 220 -6.92 -9.86 -0.43
C VAL A 220 -7.31 -10.97 -1.39
N ARG A 221 -6.75 -12.18 -1.24
CA ARG A 221 -7.13 -13.34 -2.07
C ARG A 221 -8.61 -13.66 -1.96
N TYR A 222 -9.14 -13.65 -0.75
CA TYR A 222 -10.55 -13.94 -0.48
C TYR A 222 -11.46 -12.97 -1.24
N LEU A 223 -11.23 -11.67 -1.12
CA LEU A 223 -12.03 -10.63 -1.77
C LEU A 223 -11.77 -10.51 -3.27
N HIS A 224 -10.59 -10.92 -3.74
CA HIS A 224 -10.30 -10.99 -5.16
C HIS A 224 -11.20 -12.02 -5.85
N VAL A 225 -11.38 -13.22 -5.27
CA VAL A 225 -12.23 -14.27 -5.86
C VAL A 225 -13.71 -14.14 -5.45
N ASN A 226 -13.98 -13.67 -4.24
CA ASN A 226 -15.33 -13.49 -3.69
C ASN A 226 -15.71 -12.01 -3.63
N PHE A 227 -15.60 -11.31 -4.75
CA PHE A 227 -15.85 -9.87 -4.86
C PHE A 227 -17.23 -9.44 -4.34
N GLU A 228 -18.24 -10.32 -4.36
CA GLU A 228 -19.55 -10.05 -3.77
C GLU A 228 -19.53 -9.82 -2.25
N LYS A 229 -18.40 -10.13 -1.59
CA LYS A 229 -18.18 -10.01 -0.14
C LYS A 229 -17.65 -8.64 0.27
N MET A 230 -17.25 -7.77 -0.66
CA MET A 230 -16.71 -6.44 -0.35
C MET A 230 -17.65 -5.59 0.54
N PRO A 231 -18.99 -5.58 0.35
CA PRO A 231 -19.89 -4.86 1.27
C PRO A 231 -19.87 -5.39 2.71
N ALA A 232 -19.81 -6.72 2.87
CA ALA A 232 -19.74 -7.35 4.20
C ALA A 232 -18.37 -7.10 4.86
N PHE A 233 -17.30 -7.13 4.06
CA PHE A 233 -15.96 -6.80 4.53
C PHE A 233 -15.88 -5.35 5.01
N SER A 234 -16.34 -4.38 4.21
CA SER A 234 -16.40 -2.95 4.61
C SER A 234 -17.12 -2.77 5.96
N SER A 235 -18.26 -3.43 6.16
CA SER A 235 -19.00 -3.38 7.43
C SER A 235 -18.20 -3.96 8.62
N VAL A 236 -17.44 -5.04 8.41
CA VAL A 236 -16.58 -5.62 9.44
C VAL A 236 -15.37 -4.73 9.73
N MET A 237 -14.80 -4.09 8.71
CA MET A 237 -13.70 -3.14 8.88
C MET A 237 -14.17 -1.95 9.73
N LYS A 238 -15.29 -1.31 9.38
CA LYS A 238 -15.93 -0.25 10.19
C LYS A 238 -16.07 -0.68 11.66
N GLN A 239 -16.65 -1.85 11.92
CA GLN A 239 -16.83 -2.35 13.29
C GLN A 239 -15.51 -2.61 14.04
N SER A 240 -14.41 -2.85 13.31
CA SER A 240 -13.10 -3.13 13.90
C SER A 240 -12.34 -1.85 14.25
N VAL A 241 -12.67 -0.72 13.64
CA VAL A 241 -12.05 0.59 13.91
C VAL A 241 -12.93 1.49 14.78
N LEU A 242 -14.25 1.32 14.71
CA LEU A 242 -15.21 2.13 15.47
C LEU A 242 -15.05 1.96 16.99
N ASN A 243 -14.64 3.04 17.67
CA ASN A 243 -14.40 3.11 19.12
C ASN A 243 -13.38 2.08 19.63
N SER A 244 -12.39 1.75 18.80
CA SER A 244 -11.33 0.83 19.18
C SER A 244 -10.27 1.52 20.04
N SER A 245 -9.77 0.83 21.06
CA SER A 245 -8.54 1.23 21.72
C SER A 245 -7.35 1.03 20.79
N VAL A 246 -6.25 1.75 21.02
CA VAL A 246 -4.99 1.57 20.26
C VAL A 246 -4.54 0.11 20.24
N GLN A 247 -4.62 -0.60 21.38
CA GLN A 247 -4.30 -2.03 21.43
C GLN A 247 -5.24 -2.90 20.59
N SER A 248 -6.53 -2.54 20.50
CA SER A 248 -7.49 -3.27 19.67
C SER A 248 -7.23 -3.03 18.18
N LEU A 249 -6.88 -1.79 17.80
CA LEU A 249 -6.42 -1.44 16.46
C LEU A 249 -5.14 -2.20 16.10
N TYR A 250 -4.18 -2.30 17.03
CA TYR A 250 -2.96 -3.06 16.83
C TYR A 250 -3.24 -4.54 16.51
N LEU A 251 -4.07 -5.21 17.31
CA LEU A 251 -4.46 -6.60 17.04
C LEU A 251 -5.25 -6.76 15.74
N PHE A 252 -6.02 -5.74 15.34
CA PHE A 252 -6.71 -5.72 14.06
C PHE A 252 -5.72 -5.62 12.89
N HIS A 253 -4.74 -4.71 12.96
CA HIS A 253 -3.68 -4.57 11.97
C HIS A 253 -2.87 -5.86 11.82
N THR A 254 -2.48 -6.54 12.92
CA THR A 254 -1.77 -7.82 12.81
C THR A 254 -2.63 -8.90 12.16
N LYS A 255 -3.93 -8.97 12.47
CA LYS A 255 -4.86 -9.93 11.85
C LYS A 255 -5.03 -9.72 10.35
N LEU A 256 -5.00 -8.46 9.90
CA LEU A 256 -5.01 -8.12 8.47
C LEU A 256 -3.74 -8.60 7.74
N LEU A 257 -2.61 -8.73 8.44
CA LEU A 257 -1.36 -9.33 7.95
C LEU A 257 -1.29 -10.86 8.14
N ASP A 258 -2.42 -11.50 8.42
CA ASP A 258 -2.53 -12.92 8.73
C ASP A 258 -1.83 -13.38 10.02
N GLN A 259 -1.55 -12.45 10.95
CA GLN A 259 -0.88 -12.73 12.23
C GLN A 259 -1.86 -12.67 13.42
N ASN A 260 -1.83 -13.70 14.27
CA ASN A 260 -2.69 -13.82 15.44
C ASN A 260 -1.89 -13.61 16.73
N ILE A 261 -1.70 -12.35 17.09
CA ILE A 261 -0.95 -11.94 18.28
C ILE A 261 -1.89 -11.82 19.49
N SER A 262 -1.33 -12.01 20.68
CA SER A 262 -2.00 -11.75 21.96
C SER A 262 -1.27 -10.64 22.71
N LEU A 263 -2.02 -9.82 23.45
CA LEU A 263 -1.41 -8.80 24.31
C LEU A 263 -0.66 -9.45 25.49
N PRO A 264 0.41 -8.81 25.99
CA PRO A 264 1.15 -9.31 27.14
C PRO A 264 0.28 -9.44 28.39
N GLN A 265 0.57 -10.46 29.20
CA GLN A 265 -0.12 -10.70 30.48
C GLN A 265 0.86 -10.98 31.63
N ASP A 266 2.16 -11.11 31.34
CA ASP A 266 3.20 -11.49 32.30
C ASP A 266 3.80 -10.29 33.05
N ILE A 267 3.63 -9.07 32.53
CA ILE A 267 4.08 -7.83 33.17
C ILE A 267 2.86 -6.97 33.49
N THR A 268 2.74 -6.56 34.76
CA THR A 268 1.63 -5.72 35.24
C THR A 268 2.14 -4.30 35.53
N ALA A 269 1.39 -3.30 35.08
CA ALA A 269 1.70 -1.90 35.38
C ALA A 269 1.61 -1.63 36.90
N PRO A 270 2.60 -0.92 37.49
CA PRO A 270 2.57 -0.56 38.89
C PRO A 270 1.42 0.41 39.21
N THR A 271 0.88 0.27 40.42
CA THR A 271 -0.17 1.14 40.96
C THR A 271 0.30 1.96 42.15
N SER A 272 1.57 1.78 42.57
CA SER A 272 2.21 2.55 43.62
C SER A 272 2.56 3.96 43.13
N ASP A 273 2.86 4.86 44.08
CA ASP A 273 3.41 6.19 43.77
C ASP A 273 4.96 6.18 43.84
N THR A 274 5.59 4.99 43.84
CA THR A 274 7.05 4.83 43.98
C THR A 274 7.70 4.91 42.61
N PHE A 275 8.52 5.94 42.38
CA PHE A 275 9.21 6.15 41.10
C PHE A 275 9.99 4.93 40.60
N ASP A 276 10.73 4.25 41.48
CA ASP A 276 11.55 3.08 41.12
C ASP A 276 10.71 1.88 40.62
N ASP A 277 9.46 1.74 41.09
CA ASP A 277 8.57 0.69 40.62
C ASP A 277 8.19 0.92 39.15
N HIS A 278 8.00 2.19 38.75
CA HIS A 278 7.72 2.55 37.36
C HIS A 278 8.94 2.40 36.45
N ILE A 279 10.13 2.81 36.91
CA ILE A 279 11.38 2.60 36.15
C ILE A 279 11.63 1.10 35.94
N THR A 280 11.42 0.27 36.96
CA THR A 280 11.52 -1.20 36.85
C THR A 280 10.52 -1.76 35.84
N TYR A 281 9.30 -1.26 35.83
CA TYR A 281 8.27 -1.65 34.86
C TYR A 281 8.68 -1.31 33.42
N ILE A 282 9.15 -0.08 33.16
CA ILE A 282 9.63 0.35 31.84
C ILE A 282 10.78 -0.55 31.37
N HIS A 283 11.79 -0.79 32.23
CA HIS A 283 12.90 -1.68 31.89
C HIS A 283 12.43 -3.10 31.55
N SER A 284 11.47 -3.65 32.31
CA SER A 284 10.93 -4.98 32.04
C SER A 284 10.23 -5.06 30.68
N ILE A 285 9.49 -4.00 30.30
CA ILE A 285 8.89 -3.88 28.97
C ILE A 285 9.96 -3.85 27.88
N LEU A 286 10.99 -3.00 28.04
CA LEU A 286 12.07 -2.85 27.05
C LEU A 286 12.86 -4.15 26.87
N GLU A 287 13.16 -4.86 27.95
CA GLU A 287 13.85 -6.16 27.91
C GLU A 287 13.04 -7.21 27.12
N ARG A 288 11.72 -7.28 27.35
CA ARG A 288 10.84 -8.18 26.59
C ARG A 288 10.77 -7.79 25.13
N SER A 289 10.57 -6.51 24.82
CA SER A 289 10.56 -6.01 23.44
C SER A 289 11.88 -6.33 22.73
N GLN A 290 13.03 -6.11 23.36
CA GLN A 290 14.34 -6.41 22.79
C GLN A 290 14.57 -7.92 22.56
N THR A 291 14.10 -8.76 23.48
CA THR A 291 14.19 -10.22 23.33
C THR A 291 13.47 -10.68 22.05
N PHE A 292 12.23 -10.22 21.86
CA PHE A 292 11.46 -10.55 20.68
C PHE A 292 11.99 -9.90 19.41
N LEU A 293 12.51 -8.66 19.47
CA LEU A 293 13.14 -8.00 18.34
C LEU A 293 14.39 -8.77 17.87
N THR A 294 15.19 -9.26 18.82
CA THR A 294 16.37 -10.09 18.51
C THR A 294 15.96 -11.37 17.81
N LYS A 295 14.90 -12.03 18.30
CA LYS A 295 14.31 -13.22 17.66
C LYS A 295 13.79 -12.91 16.25
N ALA A 296 13.10 -11.79 16.07
CA ALA A 296 12.51 -11.38 14.79
C ALA A 296 13.54 -11.31 13.64
N PHE A 297 14.77 -10.90 13.97
CA PHE A 297 15.83 -10.70 12.98
C PHE A 297 17.02 -11.66 13.13
N GLN A 298 16.92 -12.71 13.94
CA GLN A 298 18.04 -13.60 14.25
C GLN A 298 18.63 -14.31 13.02
N ASP A 299 17.80 -14.54 12.00
CA ASP A 299 18.18 -15.23 10.77
C ASP A 299 18.78 -14.28 9.70
N LEU A 300 18.85 -12.98 9.98
CA LEU A 300 19.51 -11.98 9.13
C LEU A 300 20.99 -11.85 9.49
N SER A 301 21.86 -12.05 8.50
CA SER A 301 23.28 -11.77 8.64
C SER A 301 23.57 -10.26 8.72
N SER A 302 24.75 -9.89 9.23
CA SER A 302 25.17 -8.49 9.28
C SER A 302 25.25 -7.84 7.89
N GLU A 303 25.65 -8.60 6.87
CA GLU A 303 25.71 -8.12 5.49
C GLU A 303 24.31 -7.84 4.93
N GLU A 304 23.34 -8.69 5.22
CA GLU A 304 21.95 -8.49 4.81
C GLU A 304 21.32 -7.27 5.50
N ARG A 305 21.62 -7.01 6.77
CA ARG A 305 21.15 -5.81 7.48
C ARG A 305 21.70 -4.53 6.85
N VAL A 306 22.98 -4.55 6.45
CA VAL A 306 23.60 -3.44 5.69
C VAL A 306 22.93 -3.29 4.33
N ARG A 307 22.65 -4.40 3.63
CA ARG A 307 21.93 -4.38 2.35
C ARG A 307 20.54 -3.76 2.47
N LEU A 308 19.72 -4.16 3.46
CA LEU A 308 18.40 -3.57 3.70
C LEU A 308 18.48 -2.05 3.90
N SER A 309 19.48 -1.59 4.64
CA SER A 309 19.73 -0.17 4.87
C SER A 309 20.04 0.56 3.56
N SER A 310 20.83 -0.06 2.66
CA SER A 310 21.15 0.51 1.35
C SER A 310 19.98 0.49 0.35
N PHE A 311 19.11 -0.53 0.40
CA PHE A 311 17.98 -0.66 -0.51
C PHE A 311 16.86 0.35 -0.20
N THR A 312 16.72 0.76 1.05
CA THR A 312 15.65 1.69 1.46
C THR A 312 15.66 2.99 0.66
N PRO A 313 16.74 3.81 0.65
CA PRO A 313 16.75 5.06 -0.13
C PRO A 313 16.59 4.84 -1.64
N GLN A 314 17.14 3.75 -2.18
CA GLN A 314 17.00 3.40 -3.60
C GLN A 314 15.55 3.06 -3.96
N LEU A 315 14.85 2.31 -3.11
CA LEU A 315 13.43 1.98 -3.30
C LEU A 315 12.58 3.25 -3.32
N LEU A 316 12.79 4.15 -2.36
CA LEU A 316 12.04 5.41 -2.28
C LEU A 316 12.24 6.26 -3.54
N GLU A 317 13.48 6.37 -4.03
CA GLU A 317 13.80 7.08 -5.26
C GLU A 317 13.11 6.44 -6.47
N SER A 318 13.20 5.11 -6.62
CA SER A 318 12.51 4.39 -7.68
C SER A 318 11.00 4.65 -7.67
N LEU A 319 10.34 4.54 -6.51
CA LEU A 319 8.89 4.71 -6.38
C LEU A 319 8.43 6.17 -6.58
N THR A 320 9.29 7.14 -6.26
CA THR A 320 9.07 8.56 -6.58
C THR A 320 8.98 8.77 -8.10
N ASN A 321 9.83 8.06 -8.84
CA ASN A 321 9.90 8.16 -10.29
C ASN A 321 8.80 7.36 -10.98
N ASN A 322 8.65 6.07 -10.66
CA ASN A 322 7.70 5.16 -11.30
C ASN A 322 7.14 4.11 -10.33
N PHE A 323 5.89 3.70 -10.55
CA PHE A 323 5.27 2.58 -9.81
C PHE A 323 5.80 1.20 -10.21
N MET A 324 6.47 1.08 -11.36
CA MET A 324 7.12 -0.16 -11.79
C MET A 324 8.63 0.03 -11.72
N LEU A 325 9.32 -0.98 -11.19
CA LEU A 325 10.77 -1.07 -11.19
C LEU A 325 11.25 -1.65 -12.53
N ASP A 326 12.33 -1.06 -13.05
CA ASP A 326 13.02 -1.50 -14.26
C ASP A 326 14.53 -1.36 -14.09
N GLU A 327 15.30 -1.67 -15.13
CA GLU A 327 16.77 -1.61 -15.10
C GLU A 327 17.33 -0.18 -14.96
N SER A 328 16.52 0.85 -15.22
CA SER A 328 16.92 2.26 -15.05
C SER A 328 16.58 2.82 -13.67
N SER A 329 15.88 2.04 -12.86
CA SER A 329 15.46 2.40 -11.51
C SER A 329 16.65 2.38 -10.55
N ALA A 330 16.63 3.24 -9.53
CA ALA A 330 17.70 3.34 -8.53
C ALA A 330 17.89 2.03 -7.76
N LEU A 331 16.77 1.37 -7.42
CA LEU A 331 16.71 -0.05 -7.06
C LEU A 331 16.24 -0.83 -8.29
N ASN A 332 17.13 -1.63 -8.88
CA ASN A 332 16.79 -2.41 -10.06
C ASN A 332 15.98 -3.68 -9.69
N VAL A 333 15.50 -4.39 -10.72
CA VAL A 333 14.67 -5.59 -10.55
C VAL A 333 15.40 -6.70 -9.78
N GLY A 334 16.69 -6.93 -10.05
CA GLY A 334 17.48 -7.95 -9.35
C GLY A 334 17.61 -7.66 -7.86
N GLU A 335 17.96 -6.42 -7.52
CA GLU A 335 18.09 -5.95 -6.13
C GLU A 335 16.75 -5.96 -5.39
N ALA A 336 15.65 -5.61 -6.07
CA ALA A 336 14.32 -5.69 -5.48
C ALA A 336 13.92 -7.14 -5.14
N ASN A 337 14.37 -8.13 -5.91
CA ASN A 337 14.14 -9.53 -5.58
C ASN A 337 15.07 -10.03 -4.47
N GLU A 338 16.30 -9.54 -4.41
CA GLU A 338 17.18 -9.76 -3.26
C GLU A 338 16.54 -9.23 -1.98
N LEU A 339 15.99 -8.00 -2.00
CA LEU A 339 15.23 -7.40 -0.90
C LEU A 339 14.07 -8.30 -0.46
N VAL A 340 13.25 -8.80 -1.41
CA VAL A 340 12.15 -9.75 -1.14
C VAL A 340 12.64 -11.10 -0.59
N SER A 341 13.84 -11.54 -0.98
CA SER A 341 14.43 -12.78 -0.47
C SER A 341 14.88 -12.62 0.97
N ILE A 342 15.55 -11.50 1.28
CA ILE A 342 15.97 -11.16 2.64
C ILE A 342 14.74 -10.99 3.55
N SER A 343 13.68 -10.34 3.07
CA SER A 343 12.47 -10.10 3.86
C SER A 343 11.77 -11.38 4.32
N LYS A 344 11.94 -12.50 3.62
CA LYS A 344 11.37 -13.81 3.98
C LYS A 344 12.05 -14.47 5.18
N LYS A 345 13.19 -13.94 5.63
CA LYS A 345 13.92 -14.43 6.82
C LYS A 345 13.46 -13.76 8.12
N VAL A 346 12.58 -12.76 8.04
CA VAL A 346 12.07 -12.06 9.22
C VAL A 346 10.97 -12.88 9.88
N ASP A 347 11.08 -13.12 11.19
CA ASP A 347 10.02 -13.70 12.01
C ASP A 347 9.04 -12.60 12.44
N PHE A 348 8.00 -12.40 11.61
CA PHE A 348 6.96 -11.38 11.84
C PHE A 348 6.10 -11.64 13.08
N ASP A 349 5.92 -12.90 13.49
CA ASP A 349 5.19 -13.22 14.74
C ASP A 349 5.98 -12.72 15.96
N ALA A 350 7.30 -12.93 15.97
CA ALA A 350 8.17 -12.36 16.99
C ALA A 350 8.20 -10.82 16.93
N LEU A 351 8.28 -10.23 15.73
CA LEU A 351 8.28 -8.77 15.55
C LEU A 351 7.02 -8.14 16.16
N PHE A 352 5.85 -8.67 15.82
CA PHE A 352 4.59 -8.14 16.31
C PHE A 352 4.34 -8.50 17.79
N THR A 353 4.80 -9.65 18.25
CA THR A 353 4.75 -9.96 19.70
C THR A 353 5.60 -8.96 20.50
N GLY A 354 6.81 -8.63 20.04
CA GLY A 354 7.71 -7.71 20.73
C GLY A 354 7.18 -6.28 20.83
N TYR A 355 6.52 -5.79 19.79
CA TYR A 355 5.89 -4.46 19.83
C TYR A 355 4.74 -4.38 20.83
N SER A 356 3.98 -5.46 21.03
CA SER A 356 2.85 -5.48 21.97
C SER A 356 3.27 -5.15 23.43
N TYR A 357 4.51 -5.47 23.80
CA TYR A 357 5.11 -5.04 25.07
C TYR A 357 5.33 -3.54 25.10
N LEU A 358 6.01 -2.96 24.10
CA LEU A 358 6.26 -1.51 24.03
C LEU A 358 4.95 -0.73 24.05
N LEU A 359 3.96 -1.19 23.30
CA LEU A 359 2.62 -0.60 23.24
C LEU A 359 1.91 -0.60 24.60
N SER A 360 2.35 -1.38 25.60
CA SER A 360 1.74 -1.33 26.93
C SER A 360 2.01 0.01 27.66
N LEU A 361 3.02 0.77 27.23
CA LEU A 361 3.39 2.07 27.82
C LEU A 361 2.44 3.23 27.43
N GLN A 362 1.49 3.01 26.53
CA GLN A 362 0.44 3.99 26.21
C GLN A 362 -0.70 4.02 27.25
N ASP A 363 -0.70 3.15 28.27
CA ASP A 363 -1.80 3.06 29.22
C ASP A 363 -1.95 4.35 30.05
N LEU A 364 -3.02 5.12 29.78
CA LEU A 364 -3.27 6.42 30.42
C LEU A 364 -3.35 6.34 31.94
N LYS A 365 -3.91 5.25 32.47
CA LYS A 365 -4.02 5.06 33.93
C LYS A 365 -2.65 4.86 34.57
N TRP A 366 -1.77 4.11 33.94
CA TRP A 366 -0.38 3.97 34.37
C TRP A 366 0.37 5.29 34.24
N LEU A 367 0.18 6.02 33.13
CA LEU A 367 0.80 7.34 32.90
C LEU A 367 0.42 8.35 33.98
N GLU A 368 -0.85 8.39 34.41
CA GLU A 368 -1.27 9.21 35.55
C GLU A 368 -0.54 8.83 36.86
N ASN A 369 -0.37 7.54 37.14
CA ASN A 369 0.37 7.08 38.32
C ASN A 369 1.86 7.46 38.21
N PHE A 370 2.45 7.27 37.02
CA PHE A 370 3.84 7.61 36.74
C PHE A 370 4.11 9.10 36.93
N LYS A 371 3.27 9.98 36.36
CA LYS A 371 3.37 11.43 36.53
C LYS A 371 3.31 11.83 38.00
N ARG A 372 2.44 11.20 38.81
CA ARG A 372 2.37 11.43 40.26
C ARG A 372 3.66 11.03 40.98
N SER A 373 4.29 9.91 40.60
CA SER A 373 5.55 9.44 41.19
C SER A 373 6.73 10.39 40.93
N CYS A 374 6.70 11.15 39.83
CA CYS A 374 7.75 12.09 39.45
C CYS A 374 7.83 13.36 40.31
N LYS A 375 6.77 13.68 41.07
CA LYS A 375 6.63 14.94 41.84
C LYS A 375 7.79 15.24 42.80
N TYR A 376 8.45 14.22 43.33
CA TYR A 376 9.53 14.37 44.31
C TYR A 376 10.93 14.22 43.73
N GLN A 377 11.06 14.03 42.41
CA GLN A 377 12.34 13.95 41.73
C GLN A 377 13.02 15.31 41.67
N LYS A 378 14.35 15.31 41.75
CA LYS A 378 15.14 16.54 41.76
C LYS A 378 15.40 16.98 40.32
N LYS A 379 15.08 18.24 40.03
CA LYS A 379 15.44 18.88 38.76
C LYS A 379 16.95 18.99 38.61
N SER A 380 17.46 18.62 37.45
CA SER A 380 18.85 18.80 37.02
C SER A 380 18.89 19.21 35.56
N THR A 381 20.09 19.43 35.01
CA THR A 381 20.32 19.60 33.58
C THR A 381 20.89 18.31 33.01
N SER A 382 20.55 17.98 31.76
CA SER A 382 21.11 16.81 31.07
C SER A 382 22.64 16.91 30.96
N LEU A 383 23.31 15.77 31.19
CA LEU A 383 24.75 15.59 31.07
C LEU A 383 25.10 14.67 29.89
N LEU A 384 24.20 13.76 29.50
CA LEU A 384 24.44 12.80 28.42
C LEU A 384 24.02 13.33 27.05
N THR A 385 23.11 14.31 26.99
CA THR A 385 22.50 14.76 25.74
C THR A 385 22.47 16.29 25.62
N LYS A 386 22.27 16.79 24.40
CA LYS A 386 22.03 18.20 24.14
C LYS A 386 20.56 18.53 24.36
N THR A 387 20.12 18.42 25.61
CA THR A 387 18.78 18.79 26.05
C THR A 387 18.87 20.12 26.81
N SER A 388 18.09 21.10 26.37
CA SER A 388 17.92 22.39 27.07
C SER A 388 16.68 22.33 27.96
N GLY A 389 16.69 23.02 29.09
CA GLY A 389 15.65 22.94 30.12
C GLY A 389 16.04 22.03 31.28
N TYR A 390 15.08 21.73 32.16
CA TYR A 390 15.30 20.86 33.31
C TYR A 390 14.85 19.42 33.01
N ILE A 391 15.52 18.45 33.60
CA ILE A 391 15.16 17.04 33.56
C ILE A 391 15.00 16.52 34.99
N LEU A 392 14.25 15.44 35.16
CA LEU A 392 14.06 14.75 36.44
C LEU A 392 14.89 13.48 36.57
N TYR A 393 15.24 12.88 35.44
CA TYR A 393 15.99 11.63 35.38
C TYR A 393 16.69 11.50 34.03
N GLU A 394 17.89 10.93 34.05
CA GLU A 394 18.67 10.59 32.88
C GLU A 394 19.54 9.38 33.18
N GLN A 395 19.49 8.36 32.33
CA GLN A 395 20.28 7.15 32.46
C GLN A 395 20.66 6.57 31.09
N GLU A 396 21.92 6.13 30.96
CA GLU A 396 22.34 5.23 29.89
C GLU A 396 21.96 3.79 30.25
N THR A 397 21.24 3.12 29.35
CA THR A 397 20.77 1.74 29.53
C THR A 397 21.32 0.86 28.41
N ASP A 398 21.21 -0.46 28.55
CA ASP A 398 21.59 -1.41 27.50
C ASP A 398 20.77 -1.25 26.20
N PHE A 399 19.65 -0.53 26.26
CA PHE A 399 18.75 -0.29 25.12
C PHE A 399 18.90 1.12 24.53
N GLY A 400 19.70 1.99 25.17
CA GLY A 400 19.89 3.39 24.79
C GLY A 400 19.66 4.36 25.94
N ILE A 401 19.70 5.66 25.63
CA ILE A 401 19.55 6.74 26.61
C ILE A 401 18.07 6.93 26.95
N PHE A 402 17.76 6.99 28.25
CA PHE A 402 16.44 7.30 28.78
C PHE A 402 16.46 8.63 29.54
N ILE A 403 15.56 9.55 29.17
CA ILE A 403 15.39 10.87 29.79
C ILE A 403 13.94 11.04 30.23
N ILE A 404 13.76 11.68 31.39
CA ILE A 404 12.48 12.22 31.83
C ILE A 404 12.61 13.73 31.95
N GLY A 405 11.90 14.46 31.09
CA GLY A 405 11.77 15.93 31.12
C GLY A 405 11.02 16.40 32.36
N ASP A 406 11.13 17.70 32.69
CA ASP A 406 10.30 18.25 33.75
C ASP A 406 8.96 18.75 33.18
N SER A 407 8.35 19.79 33.76
CA SER A 407 7.09 20.33 33.26
C SER A 407 7.29 21.75 32.70
N SER A 408 8.47 22.04 32.18
CA SER A 408 8.85 23.33 31.63
C SER A 408 9.39 23.15 30.23
N ALA A 409 9.25 24.17 29.38
CA ALA A 409 9.71 24.10 28.00
C ALA A 409 11.16 23.57 27.87
N ASN A 410 11.26 22.38 27.30
CA ASN A 410 12.46 21.64 27.01
C ASN A 410 12.78 21.69 25.50
N SER A 411 14.06 21.49 25.16
CA SER A 411 14.45 21.33 23.75
C SER A 411 15.42 20.19 23.59
N TYR A 412 15.03 19.21 22.77
CA TYR A 412 15.73 17.97 22.52
C TYR A 412 16.41 18.02 21.15
N THR A 413 17.75 18.06 21.11
CA THR A 413 18.51 18.15 19.84
C THR A 413 19.40 16.95 19.54
N SER A 414 19.77 16.19 20.58
CA SER A 414 20.43 14.88 20.41
C SER A 414 19.38 13.80 20.21
N ASN A 415 19.71 12.76 19.43
CA ASN A 415 18.87 11.56 19.37
C ASN A 415 18.83 10.88 20.75
N VAL A 416 17.64 10.47 21.15
CA VAL A 416 17.36 9.81 22.44
C VAL A 416 16.46 8.61 22.16
N SER A 417 16.74 7.49 22.82
CA SER A 417 15.95 6.27 22.65
C SER A 417 14.62 6.35 23.38
N PHE A 418 14.61 6.85 24.61
CA PHE A 418 13.40 6.93 25.43
C PHE A 418 13.27 8.33 26.03
N ILE A 419 12.18 9.03 25.71
CA ILE A 419 11.82 10.31 26.31
C ILE A 419 10.46 10.15 26.96
N ILE A 420 10.32 10.63 28.20
CA ILE A 420 9.01 10.96 28.76
C ILE A 420 9.08 12.41 29.25
N ASP A 421 8.39 13.33 28.58
CA ASP A 421 8.28 14.72 29.02
C ASP A 421 7.00 14.91 29.85
N LEU A 422 7.05 15.65 30.96
CA LEU A 422 5.88 15.84 31.82
C LEU A 422 5.06 17.10 31.45
N GLY A 423 5.57 17.89 30.52
CA GLY A 423 4.86 18.93 29.76
C GLY A 423 5.64 20.24 29.64
N GLY A 424 4.98 21.24 29.04
CA GLY A 424 5.61 22.49 28.62
C GLY A 424 5.65 22.54 27.10
N ASN A 425 5.73 23.74 26.51
CA ASN A 425 5.79 23.88 25.06
C ASN A 425 7.22 23.56 24.58
N ASP A 426 7.39 22.33 24.12
CA ASP A 426 8.66 21.71 23.86
C ASP A 426 9.07 21.79 22.39
N THR A 427 10.34 21.51 22.15
CA THR A 427 10.87 21.49 20.80
C THR A 427 11.77 20.29 20.57
N TYR A 428 11.25 19.34 19.80
CA TYR A 428 11.91 18.11 19.40
C TYR A 428 12.56 18.28 18.02
N LYS A 429 13.88 18.51 18.01
CA LYS A 429 14.71 18.60 16.78
C LYS A 429 15.55 17.34 16.54
N ASN A 430 15.22 16.27 17.24
CA ASN A 430 15.91 14.99 17.18
C ASN A 430 15.06 13.95 16.43
N ASN A 431 15.32 12.68 16.70
CA ASN A 431 14.55 11.56 16.15
C ASN A 431 13.07 11.56 16.58
N ALA A 432 12.69 12.11 17.74
CA ALA A 432 11.31 12.08 18.26
C ALA A 432 10.66 10.68 18.13
N ALA A 433 11.19 9.71 18.89
CA ALA A 433 10.85 8.27 18.80
C ALA A 433 11.18 7.58 17.45
N GLY A 434 11.87 8.25 16.54
CA GLY A 434 12.35 7.67 15.29
C GLY A 434 13.62 6.82 15.46
N HIS A 435 13.86 5.95 14.48
CA HIS A 435 15.07 5.12 14.41
C HIS A 435 16.34 5.94 14.18
N PHE A 436 17.44 5.49 14.78
CA PHE A 436 18.79 5.95 14.47
C PHE A 436 19.79 4.80 14.72
N ASP A 437 21.01 4.92 14.19
CA ASP A 437 21.98 3.82 14.06
C ASP A 437 22.24 2.99 15.32
N THR A 438 22.16 3.61 16.51
CA THR A 438 22.47 2.93 17.78
C THR A 438 21.24 2.45 18.53
N SER A 439 20.02 2.64 18.02
CA SER A 439 18.79 2.21 18.70
C SER A 439 17.66 1.80 17.75
N HIS A 440 17.18 0.58 17.96
CA HIS A 440 16.06 -0.02 17.21
C HIS A 440 14.73 -0.01 17.97
N ILE A 441 14.72 0.41 19.25
CA ILE A 441 13.50 0.57 20.04
C ILE A 441 13.50 2.00 20.56
N ASN A 442 12.53 2.79 20.10
CA ASN A 442 12.48 4.20 20.42
C ASN A 442 11.07 4.61 20.91
N MET A 443 11.02 5.49 21.89
CA MET A 443 9.79 5.93 22.54
C MET A 443 9.86 7.41 22.90
N LEU A 444 8.76 8.13 22.70
CA LEU A 444 8.51 9.47 23.21
C LEU A 444 7.10 9.48 23.78
N ILE A 445 6.95 9.98 25.00
CA ILE A 445 5.65 10.29 25.60
C ILE A 445 5.70 11.74 26.06
N ASP A 446 4.94 12.61 25.42
CA ASP A 446 4.66 13.95 25.92
C ASP A 446 3.34 13.94 26.69
N PHE A 447 3.25 14.73 27.74
CA PHE A 447 2.06 14.78 28.57
C PHE A 447 1.20 16.03 28.36
N ASN A 448 1.77 17.16 27.91
CA ASN A 448 1.04 18.42 27.72
C ASN A 448 1.94 19.53 27.16
N GLY A 449 1.52 20.24 26.12
CA GLY A 449 2.13 21.49 25.68
C GLY A 449 1.86 21.73 24.20
N ASP A 450 1.92 22.97 23.72
CA ASP A 450 1.86 23.21 22.26
C ASP A 450 3.29 23.06 21.70
N ASP A 451 3.57 21.89 21.13
CA ASP A 451 4.90 21.38 20.86
C ASP A 451 5.28 21.46 19.39
N ILE A 452 6.60 21.45 19.16
CA ILE A 452 7.16 21.44 17.83
C ILE A 452 8.04 20.22 17.64
N TYR A 453 7.52 19.26 16.89
CA TYR A 453 8.27 18.12 16.37
C TYR A 453 8.81 18.47 14.99
N SER A 454 10.10 18.78 14.86
CA SER A 454 10.67 19.25 13.60
C SER A 454 12.03 18.64 13.32
N SER A 455 12.09 17.69 12.38
CA SER A 455 13.34 17.09 11.91
C SER A 455 13.49 17.17 10.38
N GLN A 456 14.73 17.35 9.94
CA GLN A 456 15.08 17.24 8.51
C GLN A 456 15.55 15.83 8.13
N GLU A 457 15.89 15.02 9.13
CA GLU A 457 16.39 13.66 8.96
C GLU A 457 15.26 12.70 8.61
N SER A 458 15.62 11.60 7.94
CA SER A 458 14.68 10.49 7.74
C SER A 458 14.56 9.66 9.02
N PHE A 459 13.48 8.90 9.15
CA PHE A 459 13.17 8.11 10.34
C PHE A 459 13.02 8.96 11.61
N SER A 460 12.13 9.95 11.59
CA SER A 460 11.76 10.77 12.77
C SER A 460 10.26 10.75 13.05
N GLN A 461 9.82 11.24 14.22
CA GLN A 461 8.38 11.38 14.58
C GLN A 461 7.65 10.05 14.51
N SER A 462 8.04 9.12 15.39
CA SER A 462 7.66 7.71 15.32
C SER A 462 7.89 7.14 13.92
N ALA A 463 9.13 6.81 13.59
CA ALA A 463 9.41 6.10 12.35
C ALA A 463 10.46 5.03 12.56
N SER A 464 10.12 3.77 12.26
CA SER A 464 10.95 2.61 12.60
C SER A 464 11.60 1.96 11.39
N PHE A 465 12.82 1.45 11.62
CA PHE A 465 13.57 0.61 10.71
C PHE A 465 14.16 -0.58 11.47
N LEU A 466 13.82 -1.81 11.07
CA LEU A 466 14.25 -3.04 11.75
C LEU A 466 13.96 -3.00 13.27
N GLY A 467 12.81 -2.44 13.66
CA GLY A 467 12.63 -1.90 15.00
C GLY A 467 11.22 -1.47 15.36
N TYR A 468 11.11 -0.84 16.52
CA TYR A 468 9.88 -0.36 17.13
C TYR A 468 9.95 1.14 17.40
N SER A 469 8.85 1.84 17.15
CA SER A 469 8.67 3.25 17.49
C SER A 469 7.30 3.50 18.13
N LEU A 470 7.28 4.28 19.20
CA LEU A 470 6.06 4.76 19.85
C LEU A 470 6.21 6.24 20.17
N LEU A 471 5.38 7.09 19.57
CA LEU A 471 5.20 8.48 19.98
C LEU A 471 3.77 8.60 20.50
N LEU A 472 3.63 9.05 21.74
CA LEU A 472 2.35 9.38 22.34
C LEU A 472 2.39 10.84 22.78
N ASP A 473 1.62 11.68 22.11
CA ASP A 473 1.24 12.99 22.64
C ASP A 473 -0.09 12.86 23.37
N VAL A 474 -0.24 13.56 24.48
CA VAL A 474 -1.43 13.48 25.33
C VAL A 474 -2.30 14.72 25.21
N SER A 475 -1.72 15.90 25.00
CA SER A 475 -2.51 17.13 24.87
C SER A 475 -1.68 18.31 24.37
N GLY A 476 -2.19 19.08 23.42
CA GLY A 476 -1.52 20.29 22.94
C GLY A 476 -1.95 20.62 21.53
N ASP A 477 -1.82 21.88 21.09
CA ASP A 477 -1.96 22.19 19.67
C ASP A 477 -0.58 22.08 18.99
N ASP A 478 -0.28 20.94 18.38
CA ASP A 478 1.07 20.53 17.98
C ASP A 478 1.40 20.71 16.51
N LEU A 479 2.70 20.86 16.25
CA LEU A 479 3.26 20.87 14.90
C LEU A 479 4.21 19.70 14.69
N TYR A 480 3.79 18.76 13.85
CA TYR A 480 4.62 17.68 13.32
C TYR A 480 5.13 18.03 11.92
N ARG A 481 6.42 18.34 11.80
CA ARG A 481 7.07 18.69 10.53
C ARG A 481 8.22 17.77 10.19
N GLY A 482 8.06 16.98 9.13
CA GLY A 482 9.07 16.05 8.62
C GLY A 482 9.29 16.15 7.12
N ASN A 483 10.31 15.46 6.61
CA ASN A 483 10.55 15.31 5.17
C ASN A 483 10.00 13.97 4.66
N ARG A 484 10.74 12.89 4.89
CA ARG A 484 10.39 11.54 4.45
C ARG A 484 10.68 10.52 5.54
N LEU A 485 9.96 9.42 5.53
CA LEU A 485 10.04 8.38 6.55
C LEU A 485 9.76 8.98 7.94
N THR A 486 8.60 9.62 8.09
CA THR A 486 8.19 10.30 9.32
C THR A 486 6.72 10.04 9.66
N GLN A 487 6.30 10.41 10.87
CA GLN A 487 4.89 10.46 11.28
C GLN A 487 4.20 9.09 11.17
N GLY A 488 4.63 8.14 12.00
CA GLY A 488 4.02 6.80 12.04
C GLY A 488 4.43 5.91 10.84
N THR A 489 5.70 5.96 10.42
CA THR A 489 6.19 5.19 9.25
C THR A 489 7.02 3.99 9.67
N SER A 490 6.91 2.86 8.97
CA SER A 490 7.68 1.67 9.29
C SER A 490 8.19 0.87 8.10
N PHE A 491 9.47 0.51 8.16
CA PHE A 491 10.16 -0.38 7.24
C PHE A 491 10.74 -1.54 8.05
N PHE A 492 10.25 -2.76 7.82
CA PHE A 492 10.62 -3.92 8.66
C PHE A 492 10.43 -3.66 10.16
N GLY A 493 9.29 -3.10 10.56
CA GLY A 493 9.11 -2.71 11.95
C GLY A 493 7.66 -2.49 12.33
N VAL A 494 7.47 -1.86 13.48
CA VAL A 494 6.18 -1.36 13.92
C VAL A 494 6.33 0.06 14.44
N SER A 495 5.41 0.95 14.08
CA SER A 495 5.42 2.35 14.49
C SER A 495 3.99 2.87 14.71
N TYR A 496 3.78 3.51 15.86
CA TYR A 496 2.55 4.25 16.17
C TYR A 496 2.92 5.67 16.59
N LEU A 497 2.33 6.64 15.91
CA LEU A 497 2.17 8.01 16.41
C LEU A 497 0.72 8.10 16.90
N ILE A 498 0.54 8.49 18.16
CA ILE A 498 -0.75 8.60 18.81
C ILE A 498 -0.82 10.02 19.37
N ASP A 499 -1.77 10.79 18.88
CA ASP A 499 -2.16 12.08 19.43
C ASP A 499 -3.56 11.94 20.05
N LEU A 500 -3.77 12.51 21.23
CA LEU A 500 -5.00 12.31 22.01
C LEU A 500 -5.91 13.53 22.05
N GLU A 501 -5.33 14.73 22.13
CA GLU A 501 -6.05 15.98 22.31
C GLU A 501 -5.27 17.12 21.67
N GLY A 502 -5.85 17.85 20.73
CA GLY A 502 -5.13 18.97 20.12
C GLY A 502 -5.91 19.61 19.00
N ALA A 503 -5.26 20.50 18.25
CA ALA A 503 -5.66 20.86 16.91
C ALA A 503 -4.36 20.96 16.10
N ASP A 504 -4.03 19.87 15.42
CA ASP A 504 -2.68 19.49 15.10
C ASP A 504 -2.35 19.68 13.62
N SER A 505 -1.07 19.91 13.35
CA SER A 505 -0.56 20.10 12.00
C SER A 505 0.48 19.04 11.65
N TYR A 506 0.08 18.08 10.84
CA TYR A 506 0.94 17.03 10.29
C TYR A 506 1.42 17.41 8.90
N VAL A 507 2.67 17.88 8.81
CA VAL A 507 3.30 18.34 7.56
C VAL A 507 4.47 17.43 7.19
N ALA A 508 4.36 16.73 6.06
CA ALA A 508 5.43 15.91 5.51
C ALA A 508 5.60 16.11 3.99
N GLN A 509 6.71 15.65 3.42
CA GLN A 509 6.85 15.60 1.97
C GLN A 509 6.33 14.28 1.40
N SER A 510 6.94 13.16 1.76
CA SER A 510 6.60 11.87 1.13
C SER A 510 6.98 10.68 1.97
N PHE A 511 6.33 9.53 1.80
CA PHE A 511 6.60 8.32 2.59
C PHE A 511 6.44 8.58 4.09
N ALA A 512 5.27 9.09 4.47
CA ALA A 512 4.99 9.60 5.81
C ALA A 512 3.51 9.42 6.18
N GLN A 513 3.11 9.70 7.43
CA GLN A 513 1.70 9.69 7.87
C GLN A 513 1.08 8.31 7.73
N GLY A 514 1.51 7.36 8.56
CA GLY A 514 0.96 6.01 8.58
C GLY A 514 1.32 5.17 7.35
N LEU A 515 2.60 4.85 7.16
CA LEU A 515 3.07 4.01 6.05
C LEU A 515 3.76 2.74 6.57
N GLY A 516 3.42 1.57 6.01
CA GLY A 516 4.07 0.30 6.36
C GLY A 516 4.62 -0.46 5.16
N LEU A 517 5.85 -0.95 5.26
CA LEU A 517 6.50 -1.90 4.35
C LEU A 517 7.10 -3.06 5.18
N TRP A 518 6.65 -4.29 4.95
CA TRP A 518 6.97 -5.45 5.81
C TRP A 518 6.83 -5.11 7.30
N GLY A 519 5.73 -4.47 7.66
CA GLY A 519 5.58 -3.83 8.97
C GLY A 519 4.29 -3.05 9.11
N ILE A 520 4.14 -2.36 10.22
CA ILE A 520 2.93 -1.58 10.53
C ILE A 520 3.36 -0.14 10.83
N GLY A 521 2.85 0.82 10.08
CA GLY A 521 2.94 2.25 10.38
C GLY A 521 1.55 2.84 10.59
N SER A 522 1.30 3.44 11.75
CA SER A 522 0.01 4.02 12.11
C SER A 522 0.18 5.43 12.66
N LEU A 523 -0.70 6.32 12.21
CA LEU A 523 -0.99 7.61 12.84
C LEU A 523 -2.42 7.52 13.39
N ILE A 524 -2.61 7.87 14.66
CA ILE A 524 -3.91 7.90 15.33
C ILE A 524 -4.07 9.28 15.94
N ASP A 525 -5.13 9.98 15.54
CA ASP A 525 -5.55 11.25 16.12
C ASP A 525 -6.96 11.06 16.74
N TYR A 526 -7.19 11.61 17.93
CA TYR A 526 -8.43 11.41 18.68
C TYR A 526 -9.38 12.59 18.68
N THR A 527 -8.86 13.81 18.73
CA THR A 527 -9.66 15.03 18.73
C THR A 527 -8.85 16.20 18.25
N GLY A 528 -9.44 16.96 17.34
CA GLY A 528 -8.90 18.25 16.99
C GLY A 528 -9.61 18.86 15.82
N ASN A 529 -8.91 19.69 15.08
CA ASN A 529 -9.35 20.28 13.82
C ASN A 529 -8.07 20.36 13.00
N ASP A 530 -7.75 19.25 12.35
CA ASP A 530 -6.39 18.85 12.08
C ASP A 530 -6.03 19.03 10.61
N GLU A 531 -4.76 19.33 10.35
CA GLU A 531 -4.23 19.49 9.00
C GLU A 531 -3.24 18.37 8.67
N PHE A 532 -3.64 17.48 7.77
CA PHE A 532 -2.78 16.44 7.20
C PHE A 532 -2.28 16.86 5.81
N SER A 533 -1.06 17.41 5.74
CA SER A 533 -0.46 17.85 4.48
C SER A 533 0.75 17.00 4.08
N SER A 534 0.64 16.35 2.92
CA SER A 534 1.72 15.58 2.29
C SER A 534 1.77 15.76 0.77
N THR A 535 2.77 15.17 0.11
CA THR A 535 2.88 15.25 -1.37
C THR A 535 2.79 13.91 -2.08
N TYR A 536 3.25 12.80 -1.47
CA TYR A 536 3.32 11.50 -2.15
C TYR A 536 3.54 10.31 -1.21
N PHE A 537 2.90 9.15 -1.44
CA PHE A 537 3.03 7.94 -0.60
C PHE A 537 2.82 8.25 0.89
N SER A 538 1.65 8.82 1.22
CA SER A 538 1.34 9.26 2.59
C SER A 538 -0.12 9.07 2.96
N GLN A 539 -0.46 9.23 4.24
CA GLN A 539 -1.84 9.15 4.74
C GLN A 539 -2.41 7.75 4.56
N GLY A 540 -1.85 6.78 5.29
CA GLY A 540 -2.38 5.42 5.32
C GLY A 540 -1.99 4.59 4.10
N VAL A 541 -0.70 4.32 3.93
CA VAL A 541 -0.18 3.58 2.76
C VAL A 541 0.44 2.23 3.13
N GLY A 542 -0.18 1.15 2.65
CA GLY A 542 0.32 -0.21 2.82
C GLY A 542 1.12 -0.66 1.60
N LEU A 543 2.45 -0.67 1.73
CA LEU A 543 3.35 -1.30 0.76
C LEU A 543 3.40 -2.82 1.01
N THR A 544 4.20 -3.57 0.24
CA THR A 544 4.30 -5.03 0.32
C THR A 544 4.32 -5.57 1.76
N TYR A 545 3.36 -6.46 2.06
CA TYR A 545 3.17 -7.07 3.39
C TYR A 545 3.17 -6.05 4.55
N GLY A 546 2.65 -4.86 4.29
CA GLY A 546 2.59 -3.77 5.26
C GLY A 546 1.17 -3.26 5.52
N ILE A 547 0.97 -2.72 6.71
CA ILE A 547 -0.19 -1.88 7.05
C ILE A 547 0.29 -0.44 7.13
N GLY A 548 -0.31 0.44 6.35
CA GLY A 548 -0.26 1.87 6.60
C GLY A 548 -1.63 2.37 6.98
N ALA A 549 -1.75 3.06 8.12
CA ALA A 549 -3.04 3.52 8.63
C ALA A 549 -3.00 4.96 9.14
N VAL A 550 -4.05 5.71 8.83
CA VAL A 550 -4.47 6.91 9.54
C VAL A 550 -5.85 6.63 10.13
N HIS A 551 -6.00 6.87 11.43
CA HIS A 551 -7.28 6.84 12.13
C HIS A 551 -7.49 8.20 12.77
N ASP A 552 -8.49 8.93 12.29
CA ASP A 552 -8.97 10.17 12.87
C ASP A 552 -10.34 9.91 13.50
N TYR A 553 -10.59 10.50 14.67
CA TYR A 553 -11.82 10.27 15.41
C TYR A 553 -12.76 11.46 15.54
N LYS A 554 -12.28 12.69 15.48
CA LYS A 554 -13.10 13.90 15.65
C LYS A 554 -12.35 15.13 15.14
N GLY A 555 -13.01 15.89 14.29
CA GLY A 555 -12.63 17.26 14.02
C GLY A 555 -13.48 17.86 12.92
N ASP A 556 -13.06 18.97 12.32
CA ASP A 556 -13.42 19.27 10.94
C ASP A 556 -12.07 19.43 10.24
N ASP A 557 -11.67 18.41 9.49
CA ASP A 557 -10.27 18.13 9.19
C ASP A 557 -9.94 18.33 7.72
N HIS A 558 -8.66 18.58 7.45
CA HIS A 558 -8.17 18.83 6.10
C HIS A 558 -7.06 17.87 5.71
N TYR A 559 -7.37 17.00 4.75
CA TYR A 559 -6.46 16.01 4.20
C TYR A 559 -5.99 16.39 2.80
N PHE A 560 -4.73 16.81 2.70
CA PHE A 560 -4.11 17.21 1.45
C PHE A 560 -2.96 16.29 1.03
N SER A 561 -3.00 15.74 -0.19
CA SER A 561 -1.88 15.01 -0.79
C SER A 561 -1.68 15.32 -2.28
N GLY A 562 -0.61 16.07 -2.61
CA GLY A 562 -0.21 16.31 -4.00
C GLY A 562 0.72 17.51 -4.21
N SER A 563 0.46 18.29 -5.25
CA SER A 563 1.12 19.57 -5.64
C SER A 563 2.60 19.55 -6.05
N ARG A 564 3.39 18.51 -5.73
CA ARG A 564 4.84 18.50 -6.01
C ARG A 564 5.22 17.76 -7.28
N HIS A 565 4.72 16.54 -7.45
CA HIS A 565 5.15 15.66 -8.52
C HIS A 565 4.12 15.64 -9.65
N ALA A 566 4.50 16.07 -10.85
CA ALA A 566 3.62 16.00 -12.01
C ALA A 566 3.22 14.54 -12.31
N ASN A 567 1.97 14.35 -12.72
CA ASN A 567 1.46 13.02 -13.08
C ASN A 567 2.12 12.48 -14.38
N THR A 568 2.16 11.16 -14.51
CA THR A 568 2.70 10.46 -15.68
C THR A 568 1.83 10.54 -16.93
N TYR A 569 0.56 10.96 -16.80
CA TYR A 569 -0.39 11.13 -17.92
C TYR A 569 -0.31 12.53 -18.55
N ALA A 570 0.66 13.37 -18.14
CA ALA A 570 0.88 14.73 -18.63
C ALA A 570 -0.36 15.64 -18.60
N SER A 571 -1.32 15.36 -17.71
CA SER A 571 -2.54 16.16 -17.55
C SER A 571 -2.24 17.43 -16.73
N PRO A 572 -2.38 18.65 -17.26
CA PRO A 572 -2.01 19.87 -16.53
C PRO A 572 -2.81 20.04 -15.23
N GLY A 573 -2.13 20.45 -14.15
CA GLY A 573 -2.75 20.68 -12.85
C GLY A 573 -3.07 19.42 -12.03
N ILE A 574 -2.71 18.23 -12.53
CA ILE A 574 -2.85 16.97 -11.80
C ILE A 574 -1.49 16.48 -11.31
N PHE A 575 -1.45 15.98 -10.09
CA PHE A 575 -0.23 15.54 -9.43
C PHE A 575 -0.29 14.06 -9.10
N LYS A 576 0.88 13.44 -8.89
CA LYS A 576 0.96 12.15 -8.22
C LYS A 576 0.60 12.33 -6.75
N SER A 577 -0.05 11.33 -6.15
CA SER A 577 -0.40 11.32 -4.72
C SER A 577 -0.10 9.96 -4.11
N ALA A 578 -0.69 8.85 -4.59
CA ALA A 578 -0.42 7.51 -4.02
C ALA A 578 -0.71 7.45 -2.50
N SER A 579 -1.81 8.05 -2.06
CA SER A 579 -2.09 8.39 -0.64
C SER A 579 -3.52 8.08 -0.21
N GLN A 580 -3.87 8.38 1.04
CA GLN A 580 -5.24 8.35 1.56
C GLN A 580 -5.86 6.96 1.46
N GLY A 581 -5.31 6.02 2.22
CA GLY A 581 -5.77 4.63 2.23
C GLY A 581 -5.33 3.85 0.98
N PHE A 582 -4.08 3.99 0.56
CA PHE A 582 -3.56 3.36 -0.67
C PHE A 582 -2.89 2.01 -0.38
N GLY A 583 -3.36 0.94 -1.02
CA GLY A 583 -2.72 -0.37 -0.98
C GLY A 583 -1.86 -0.60 -2.20
N PHE A 584 -0.59 -0.95 -2.03
CA PHE A 584 0.38 -1.01 -3.13
C PHE A 584 1.31 -2.22 -3.06
N GLY A 585 1.41 -2.95 -4.18
CA GLY A 585 2.45 -3.96 -4.41
C GLY A 585 3.47 -3.54 -5.45
N LEU A 586 4.69 -4.03 -5.28
CA LEU A 586 5.76 -3.92 -6.27
C LEU A 586 5.43 -4.82 -7.47
N ARG A 587 4.79 -4.27 -8.50
CA ARG A 587 4.28 -5.04 -9.64
C ARG A 587 5.36 -5.93 -10.26
N ASN A 588 5.02 -7.20 -10.49
CA ASN A 588 5.90 -8.29 -10.95
C ASN A 588 7.00 -8.74 -9.96
N ILE A 589 7.09 -8.13 -8.79
CA ILE A 589 8.11 -8.42 -7.76
C ILE A 589 7.42 -8.98 -6.51
N ALA A 590 6.50 -8.20 -5.93
CA ALA A 590 5.79 -8.60 -4.73
C ALA A 590 4.35 -8.08 -4.61
N SER A 591 3.52 -8.92 -4.02
CA SER A 591 2.15 -8.60 -3.61
C SER A 591 2.09 -7.38 -2.69
N GLY A 592 0.99 -6.64 -2.73
CA GLY A 592 0.82 -5.42 -1.94
C GLY A 592 0.44 -5.62 -0.48
N GLY A 593 0.38 -4.51 0.24
CA GLY A 593 -0.18 -4.43 1.58
C GLY A 593 -1.55 -3.78 1.61
N ILE A 594 -1.91 -3.26 2.79
CA ILE A 594 -3.22 -2.67 3.06
C ILE A 594 -3.04 -1.24 3.53
N GLY A 595 -3.58 -0.29 2.76
CA GLY A 595 -3.67 1.11 3.14
C GLY A 595 -5.03 1.42 3.74
N ILE A 596 -5.07 2.15 4.85
CA ILE A 596 -6.29 2.51 5.58
C ILE A 596 -6.28 4.01 5.85
N LEU A 597 -7.33 4.70 5.43
CA LEU A 597 -7.71 5.98 6.02
C LEU A 597 -9.10 5.79 6.61
N HIS A 598 -9.21 6.02 7.91
CA HIS A 598 -10.46 6.01 8.65
C HIS A 598 -10.65 7.37 9.30
N ASP A 599 -11.77 8.02 8.97
CA ASP A 599 -12.30 9.18 9.68
C ASP A 599 -13.64 8.79 10.32
N LYS A 600 -13.93 9.30 11.51
CA LYS A 600 -15.14 8.99 12.24
C LYS A 600 -16.15 10.15 12.30
N SER A 601 -15.71 11.39 12.32
CA SER A 601 -16.65 12.51 12.39
C SER A 601 -16.00 13.85 12.15
N GLY A 602 -16.62 14.62 11.26
CA GLY A 602 -16.30 16.00 10.99
C GLY A 602 -17.01 16.47 9.74
N ASP A 603 -17.05 17.76 9.44
CA ASP A 603 -17.35 18.23 8.08
C ASP A 603 -16.00 18.40 7.34
N ASP A 604 -15.52 17.33 6.72
CA ASP A 604 -14.12 17.17 6.31
C ASP A 604 -13.84 17.53 4.85
N ARG A 605 -12.57 17.82 4.57
CA ARG A 605 -12.08 18.10 3.22
C ARG A 605 -10.92 17.20 2.84
N TYR A 606 -11.13 16.40 1.81
CA TYR A 606 -10.14 15.51 1.22
C TYR A 606 -9.72 15.99 -0.17
N GLU A 607 -8.44 16.31 -0.34
CA GLU A 607 -7.87 16.75 -1.61
C GLU A 607 -6.65 15.92 -2.00
N SER A 608 -6.74 15.21 -3.12
CA SER A 608 -5.63 14.38 -3.59
C SER A 608 -5.46 14.31 -5.10
N GLY A 609 -4.22 14.00 -5.48
CA GLY A 609 -3.84 13.69 -6.86
C GLY A 609 -4.24 12.28 -7.29
N ASN A 610 -3.48 11.69 -8.21
CA ASN A 610 -3.76 10.34 -8.71
C ASN A 610 -3.42 9.25 -7.68
N PHE A 611 -4.13 8.12 -7.76
CA PHE A 611 -3.96 6.93 -6.91
C PHE A 611 -4.22 7.24 -5.44
N SER A 612 -5.48 7.54 -5.10
CA SER A 612 -5.82 7.99 -3.74
C SER A 612 -7.20 7.51 -3.27
N LEU A 613 -7.58 7.89 -2.05
CA LEU A 613 -8.93 7.72 -1.49
C LEU A 613 -9.41 6.27 -1.59
N GLY A 614 -8.70 5.35 -0.94
CA GLY A 614 -9.07 3.93 -0.86
C GLY A 614 -8.71 3.13 -2.11
N SER A 615 -7.67 3.53 -2.85
CA SER A 615 -7.27 2.85 -4.09
C SER A 615 -6.31 1.68 -3.87
N GLY A 616 -6.38 0.67 -4.74
CA GLY A 616 -5.46 -0.48 -4.75
C GLY A 616 -4.62 -0.57 -6.02
N TYR A 617 -3.38 -1.02 -5.89
CA TYR A 617 -2.48 -1.29 -7.00
C TYR A 617 -1.65 -2.58 -6.79
N SER A 618 -1.61 -3.46 -7.79
CA SER A 618 -0.82 -4.70 -7.79
C SER A 618 -1.05 -5.58 -6.55
N TYR A 619 -2.26 -6.13 -6.43
CA TYR A 619 -2.70 -6.90 -5.27
C TYR A 619 -2.59 -6.21 -3.89
N GLY A 620 -2.50 -4.88 -3.87
CA GLY A 620 -2.76 -4.11 -2.67
C GLY A 620 -4.26 -3.96 -2.43
N LEU A 621 -4.63 -3.69 -1.17
CA LEU A 621 -5.99 -3.32 -0.79
C LEU A 621 -5.98 -1.89 -0.23
N GLY A 622 -6.69 -0.98 -0.91
CA GLY A 622 -6.97 0.34 -0.38
C GLY A 622 -8.32 0.38 0.33
N LEU A 623 -8.35 0.97 1.52
CA LEU A 623 -9.54 1.17 2.34
C LEU A 623 -9.66 2.65 2.72
N PHE A 624 -10.80 3.25 2.37
CA PHE A 624 -11.21 4.57 2.83
C PHE A 624 -12.57 4.44 3.50
N LEU A 625 -12.66 4.84 4.76
CA LEU A 625 -13.85 4.73 5.60
C LEU A 625 -14.12 6.09 6.25
N ASP A 626 -15.21 6.75 5.87
CA ASP A 626 -15.69 7.95 6.54
C ASP A 626 -17.02 7.64 7.22
N GLU A 627 -17.13 7.94 8.52
CA GLU A 627 -18.35 7.60 9.25
C GLU A 627 -19.45 8.66 9.28
N LYS A 628 -19.12 9.95 9.30
CA LYS A 628 -20.10 11.03 9.53
C LYS A 628 -19.53 12.39 9.12
N GLY A 629 -20.28 13.10 8.28
CA GLY A 629 -19.92 14.48 7.99
C GLY A 629 -20.82 15.16 6.98
N ASN A 630 -20.37 16.25 6.39
CA ASN A 630 -20.85 16.74 5.11
C ASN A 630 -19.62 17.08 4.28
N ASP A 631 -19.09 16.06 3.63
CA ASP A 631 -17.69 16.01 3.30
C ASP A 631 -17.44 16.42 1.85
N ASN A 632 -16.23 16.93 1.62
CA ASN A 632 -15.79 17.35 0.30
C ASN A 632 -14.64 16.47 -0.16
N TYR A 633 -14.93 15.58 -1.10
CA TYR A 633 -13.95 14.69 -1.69
C TYR A 633 -13.51 15.20 -3.06
N LEU A 634 -12.24 15.55 -3.20
CA LEU A 634 -11.62 15.96 -4.46
C LEU A 634 -10.45 15.04 -4.81
N GLY A 635 -10.66 14.20 -5.83
CA GLY A 635 -9.62 13.33 -6.38
C GLY A 635 -9.29 13.61 -7.85
N ALA A 636 -8.41 12.79 -8.40
CA ALA A 636 -8.05 12.77 -9.82
C ALA A 636 -8.21 11.36 -10.43
N ARG A 637 -7.26 10.90 -11.26
CA ARG A 637 -7.32 9.56 -11.86
C ARG A 637 -6.97 8.51 -10.81
N TYR A 638 -7.69 7.40 -10.80
CA TYR A 638 -7.56 6.32 -9.81
C TYR A 638 -7.79 6.84 -8.39
N SER A 639 -8.96 7.42 -8.13
CA SER A 639 -9.37 7.88 -6.81
C SER A 639 -10.80 7.45 -6.48
N LEU A 640 -11.18 7.48 -5.19
CA LEU A 640 -12.52 7.13 -4.70
C LEU A 640 -12.81 5.63 -4.89
N GLY A 641 -12.00 4.78 -4.24
CA GLY A 641 -12.22 3.34 -4.18
C GLY A 641 -11.92 2.61 -5.48
N THR A 642 -10.78 2.89 -6.12
CA THR A 642 -10.42 2.28 -7.42
C THR A 642 -9.38 1.19 -7.29
N ALA A 643 -9.22 0.35 -8.32
CA ALA A 643 -8.22 -0.69 -8.30
C ALA A 643 -7.62 -1.02 -9.68
N ALA A 644 -6.31 -1.32 -9.69
CA ALA A 644 -5.60 -1.74 -10.89
C ALA A 644 -4.62 -2.90 -10.63
N HIS A 645 -4.51 -3.83 -11.58
CA HIS A 645 -3.58 -4.97 -11.57
C HIS A 645 -3.84 -5.95 -10.41
N SER A 646 -4.99 -6.61 -10.42
CA SER A 646 -5.41 -7.60 -9.43
C SER A 646 -5.55 -7.05 -8.01
N ALA A 647 -5.70 -5.73 -7.88
CA ALA A 647 -5.82 -5.04 -6.62
C ALA A 647 -7.28 -4.88 -6.19
N LEU A 648 -7.45 -4.35 -4.98
CA LEU A 648 -8.75 -4.10 -4.38
C LEU A 648 -8.86 -2.65 -3.92
N GLY A 649 -9.98 -2.00 -4.22
CA GLY A 649 -10.28 -0.64 -3.77
C GLY A 649 -11.63 -0.61 -3.07
N ILE A 650 -11.69 -0.04 -1.87
CA ILE A 650 -12.92 0.14 -1.11
C ILE A 650 -12.98 1.58 -0.62
N PHE A 651 -14.06 2.25 -0.98
CA PHE A 651 -14.45 3.55 -0.46
C PHE A 651 -15.84 3.43 0.17
N THR A 652 -16.00 3.89 1.40
CA THR A 652 -17.29 3.86 2.08
C THR A 652 -17.47 5.12 2.91
N ASP A 653 -18.51 5.88 2.58
CA ASP A 653 -19.08 6.94 3.42
C ASP A 653 -20.34 6.39 4.11
N PHE A 654 -20.48 6.62 5.42
CA PHE A 654 -21.60 6.11 6.20
C PHE A 654 -22.75 7.11 6.42
N SER A 655 -22.52 8.42 6.26
CA SER A 655 -23.58 9.44 6.30
C SER A 655 -23.03 10.84 6.02
N GLY A 656 -23.79 11.63 5.26
CA GLY A 656 -23.56 13.06 5.17
C GLY A 656 -24.43 13.77 4.16
N ASN A 657 -23.99 14.89 3.61
CA ASN A 657 -24.53 15.43 2.34
C ASN A 657 -23.31 15.85 1.52
N ASP A 658 -22.80 14.89 0.78
CA ASP A 658 -21.40 14.86 0.44
C ASP A 658 -21.16 15.25 -1.02
N HIS A 659 -19.97 15.77 -1.26
CA HIS A 659 -19.56 16.29 -2.56
C HIS A 659 -18.41 15.45 -3.10
N TYR A 660 -18.74 14.46 -3.92
CA TYR A 660 -17.78 13.61 -4.60
C TYR A 660 -17.37 14.22 -5.93
N LYS A 661 -16.16 14.75 -5.99
CA LYS A 661 -15.61 15.39 -7.18
C LYS A 661 -14.32 14.73 -7.65
N SER A 662 -14.24 14.48 -8.95
CA SER A 662 -12.97 14.18 -9.60
C SER A 662 -12.70 15.07 -10.80
N LEU A 663 -11.44 15.44 -10.97
CA LEU A 663 -10.98 16.24 -12.10
C LEU A 663 -10.87 15.42 -13.39
N PHE A 664 -10.64 14.11 -13.29
CA PHE A 664 -10.41 13.22 -14.43
C PHE A 664 -11.09 11.86 -14.26
N GLY A 665 -11.18 11.11 -15.37
CA GLY A 665 -11.74 9.75 -15.40
C GLY A 665 -10.94 8.71 -14.59
N SER A 666 -11.38 7.45 -14.63
CA SER A 666 -10.84 6.34 -13.82
C SER A 666 -11.10 6.53 -12.32
N THR A 667 -12.32 6.85 -11.92
CA THR A 667 -12.67 7.21 -10.53
C THR A 667 -14.03 6.65 -10.10
N MET A 668 -14.33 6.72 -8.80
CA MET A 668 -15.62 6.36 -8.21
C MET A 668 -15.93 4.86 -8.41
N GLY A 669 -15.21 4.00 -7.68
CA GLY A 669 -15.48 2.57 -7.64
C GLY A 669 -15.02 1.78 -8.86
N VAL A 670 -14.02 2.25 -9.60
CA VAL A 670 -13.59 1.67 -10.89
C VAL A 670 -12.53 0.57 -10.72
N ALA A 671 -12.57 -0.47 -11.57
CA ALA A 671 -11.62 -1.58 -11.53
C ALA A 671 -11.03 -1.94 -12.91
N TRP A 672 -9.72 -2.18 -12.96
CA TRP A 672 -8.98 -2.51 -14.19
C TRP A 672 -8.01 -3.67 -13.99
N ASP A 673 -7.90 -4.57 -14.98
CA ASP A 673 -6.91 -5.66 -15.03
C ASP A 673 -6.98 -6.58 -13.80
N TYR A 674 -7.96 -7.49 -13.79
CA TYR A 674 -8.27 -8.45 -12.71
C TYR A 674 -8.62 -7.83 -11.36
N SER A 675 -8.94 -6.55 -11.31
CA SER A 675 -9.15 -5.87 -10.02
C SER A 675 -10.61 -5.89 -9.57
N ASN A 676 -10.84 -5.63 -8.28
CA ASN A 676 -12.19 -5.40 -7.77
C ASN A 676 -12.31 -4.08 -7.03
N ALA A 677 -13.44 -3.40 -7.21
CA ALA A 677 -13.72 -2.11 -6.57
C ALA A 677 -15.11 -2.07 -5.95
N TYR A 678 -15.23 -1.45 -4.78
CA TYR A 678 -16.49 -1.17 -4.10
C TYR A 678 -16.53 0.28 -3.64
N PHE A 679 -17.52 1.02 -4.13
CA PHE A 679 -17.85 2.35 -3.65
C PHE A 679 -19.22 2.30 -2.99
N SER A 680 -19.35 2.85 -1.78
CA SER A 680 -20.64 2.99 -1.12
C SER A 680 -20.80 4.34 -0.47
N ASP A 681 -21.97 4.93 -0.67
CA ASP A 681 -22.50 6.00 0.17
C ASP A 681 -23.73 5.43 0.90
N HIS A 682 -23.86 5.66 2.20
CA HIS A 682 -24.93 5.06 2.99
C HIS A 682 -26.14 5.97 3.24
N ALA A 683 -25.96 7.29 3.21
CA ALA A 683 -27.02 8.23 3.52
C ALA A 683 -26.61 9.66 3.17
N GLY A 684 -27.45 10.37 2.45
CA GLY A 684 -27.25 11.80 2.29
C GLY A 684 -28.17 12.44 1.28
N ASN A 685 -27.77 13.59 0.73
CA ASN A 685 -28.32 14.08 -0.54
C ASN A 685 -27.12 14.57 -1.33
N ASP A 686 -26.53 13.67 -2.09
CA ASP A 686 -25.12 13.77 -2.44
C ASP A 686 -24.94 14.25 -3.87
N THR A 687 -23.77 14.82 -4.16
CA THR A 687 -23.43 15.26 -5.51
C THR A 687 -22.21 14.52 -6.01
N TYR A 688 -22.40 13.79 -7.12
CA TYR A 688 -21.34 13.07 -7.81
C TYR A 688 -20.97 13.79 -9.11
N GLN A 689 -19.71 14.22 -9.23
CA GLN A 689 -19.22 14.96 -10.39
C GLN A 689 -17.84 14.49 -10.84
N CYS A 690 -17.69 14.23 -12.14
CA CYS A 690 -16.41 14.03 -12.78
C CYS A 690 -16.33 14.93 -14.02
N LEU A 691 -15.28 15.76 -14.09
CA LEU A 691 -15.15 16.75 -15.17
C LEU A 691 -14.79 16.10 -16.52
N GLU A 692 -13.89 15.11 -16.53
CA GLU A 692 -13.59 14.27 -17.71
C GLU A 692 -14.19 12.87 -17.52
N GLY A 693 -15.47 12.70 -17.88
CA GLY A 693 -16.28 11.52 -17.53
C GLY A 693 -16.00 10.20 -18.27
N ASN A 694 -14.75 9.88 -18.61
CA ASN A 694 -14.37 8.59 -19.20
C ASN A 694 -14.02 7.57 -18.10
N PHE A 695 -14.52 6.33 -18.21
CA PHE A 695 -14.15 5.24 -17.28
C PHE A 695 -14.43 5.58 -15.80
N VAL A 696 -15.69 5.86 -15.44
CA VAL A 696 -16.10 6.35 -14.09
C VAL A 696 -17.29 5.58 -13.54
N MET A 697 -17.64 5.73 -12.27
CA MET A 697 -18.88 5.20 -11.65
C MET A 697 -19.04 3.69 -11.84
N ALA A 698 -18.25 2.92 -11.10
CA ALA A 698 -18.20 1.46 -11.14
C ALA A 698 -17.91 0.83 -12.51
N GLN A 699 -17.20 1.51 -13.41
CA GLN A 699 -16.77 0.86 -14.65
C GLN A 699 -15.67 -0.19 -14.38
N ALA A 700 -15.76 -1.34 -15.03
CA ALA A 700 -14.83 -2.46 -14.88
C ALA A 700 -14.43 -3.05 -16.24
N GLU A 701 -13.14 -3.29 -16.43
CA GLU A 701 -12.56 -3.88 -17.65
C GLU A 701 -11.44 -4.88 -17.35
N HIS A 702 -11.12 -5.75 -18.32
CA HIS A 702 -10.09 -6.79 -18.24
C HIS A 702 -10.24 -7.73 -17.04
N ASN A 703 -11.32 -8.52 -17.00
CA ASN A 703 -11.65 -9.48 -15.94
C ASN A 703 -11.80 -8.86 -14.55
N SER A 704 -12.42 -7.67 -14.50
CA SER A 704 -12.61 -6.92 -13.26
C SER A 704 -14.07 -6.88 -12.80
N PHE A 705 -14.27 -6.64 -11.52
CA PHE A 705 -15.59 -6.38 -10.91
C PHE A 705 -15.63 -4.98 -10.30
N ALA A 706 -16.74 -4.26 -10.48
CA ALA A 706 -16.95 -2.99 -9.81
C ALA A 706 -18.40 -2.86 -9.35
N PHE A 707 -18.57 -2.39 -8.11
CA PHE A 707 -19.88 -2.17 -7.51
C PHE A 707 -19.96 -0.79 -6.85
N PHE A 708 -20.83 0.06 -7.37
CA PHE A 708 -21.21 1.33 -6.78
C PHE A 708 -22.58 1.19 -6.14
N ASN A 709 -22.71 1.64 -4.90
CA ASN A 709 -23.94 1.49 -4.12
C ASN A 709 -24.24 2.74 -3.26
N ASP A 710 -25.13 3.59 -3.73
CA ASP A 710 -25.75 4.65 -2.94
C ASP A 710 -26.99 4.10 -2.24
N LYS A 711 -27.04 4.19 -0.90
CA LYS A 711 -28.07 3.48 -0.10
C LYS A 711 -29.28 4.34 0.25
N SER A 712 -29.17 5.66 0.18
CA SER A 712 -30.32 6.55 0.33
C SER A 712 -29.94 8.00 0.11
N GLY A 713 -30.78 8.70 -0.62
CA GLY A 713 -30.70 10.14 -0.62
C GLY A 713 -31.64 10.79 -1.61
N LYS A 714 -31.28 12.00 -2.03
CA LYS A 714 -31.85 12.63 -3.23
C LYS A 714 -30.69 13.18 -4.02
N ASP A 715 -30.15 12.34 -4.87
CA ASP A 715 -28.76 12.46 -5.26
C ASP A 715 -28.64 13.05 -6.66
N ASN A 716 -27.51 13.70 -6.89
CA ASN A 716 -27.26 14.46 -8.10
C ASN A 716 -26.05 13.90 -8.84
N TYR A 717 -26.33 13.01 -9.78
CA TYR A 717 -25.34 12.35 -10.60
C TYR A 717 -25.01 13.18 -11.85
N ARG A 718 -24.01 14.06 -11.73
CA ARG A 718 -23.46 14.89 -12.80
C ARG A 718 -22.36 14.14 -13.57
N ILE A 719 -22.68 12.93 -14.00
CA ILE A 719 -21.76 11.98 -14.67
C ILE A 719 -22.32 11.51 -16.01
N ASN A 720 -21.45 11.30 -17.00
CA ASN A 720 -21.81 10.58 -18.21
C ASN A 720 -21.92 9.06 -17.95
N PHE A 721 -23.15 8.53 -17.99
CA PHE A 721 -23.43 7.10 -17.84
C PHE A 721 -23.35 6.29 -19.14
N SER A 722 -22.82 6.84 -20.23
CA SER A 722 -22.58 6.04 -21.44
C SER A 722 -21.48 5.01 -21.20
N LYS A 723 -21.87 3.76 -20.88
CA LYS A 723 -20.93 2.65 -20.64
C LYS A 723 -20.79 1.79 -21.90
N PRO A 724 -19.58 1.68 -22.49
CA PRO A 724 -19.33 0.69 -23.53
C PRO A 724 -19.42 -0.73 -22.96
N VAL A 725 -19.49 -1.73 -23.83
CA VAL A 725 -19.31 -3.13 -23.41
C VAL A 725 -17.84 -3.30 -23.03
N ALA A 726 -17.57 -3.93 -21.88
CA ALA A 726 -16.21 -4.07 -21.38
C ALA A 726 -15.34 -4.90 -22.33
N GLU A 727 -14.15 -4.39 -22.62
CA GLU A 727 -13.15 -5.10 -23.39
C GLU A 727 -12.30 -6.00 -22.47
N ASN A 728 -11.99 -7.22 -22.92
CA ASN A 728 -11.19 -8.19 -22.15
C ASN A 728 -10.10 -8.76 -23.07
N THR A 729 -9.29 -7.85 -23.62
CA THR A 729 -8.37 -8.12 -24.73
C THR A 729 -7.10 -8.90 -24.34
N TYR A 730 -6.82 -9.08 -23.06
CA TYR A 730 -5.59 -9.74 -22.58
C TYR A 730 -5.60 -11.26 -22.76
N ASP A 731 -6.68 -11.91 -22.32
CA ASP A 731 -6.80 -13.38 -22.34
C ASP A 731 -8.28 -13.84 -22.44
N GLY A 732 -9.15 -12.97 -22.96
CA GLY A 732 -10.59 -13.16 -22.97
C GLY A 732 -11.22 -12.99 -21.58
N GLY A 733 -12.36 -13.65 -21.37
CA GLY A 733 -13.12 -13.55 -20.12
C GLY A 733 -14.15 -12.42 -20.16
N LYS A 734 -14.56 -11.93 -18.98
CA LYS A 734 -15.69 -11.00 -18.83
C LYS A 734 -15.49 -10.10 -17.61
N SER A 735 -15.98 -8.87 -17.72
CA SER A 735 -16.04 -7.91 -16.60
C SER A 735 -17.49 -7.54 -16.30
N LEU A 736 -17.75 -7.13 -15.06
CA LEU A 736 -19.08 -6.68 -14.62
C LEU A 736 -18.99 -5.43 -13.77
N SER A 737 -19.80 -4.45 -14.16
CA SER A 737 -20.06 -3.21 -13.47
C SER A 737 -21.49 -3.17 -12.96
N ILE A 738 -21.68 -2.84 -11.68
CA ILE A 738 -22.99 -2.67 -11.05
C ILE A 738 -23.09 -1.26 -10.49
N PHE A 739 -24.08 -0.52 -10.94
CA PHE A 739 -24.53 0.72 -10.30
C PHE A 739 -25.87 0.46 -9.62
N LEU A 740 -25.94 0.72 -8.31
CA LEU A 740 -27.15 0.62 -7.50
C LEU A 740 -27.37 1.92 -6.75
N ASP A 741 -28.53 2.51 -6.97
CA ASP A 741 -29.10 3.62 -6.19
C ASP A 741 -30.35 3.11 -5.47
N GLU A 742 -30.38 3.23 -4.14
CA GLU A 742 -31.48 2.77 -3.30
C GLU A 742 -32.37 3.93 -2.82
N ASN A 743 -33.69 3.72 -2.82
CA ASN A 743 -34.72 4.71 -2.45
C ASN A 743 -34.89 5.85 -3.47
N GLY A 744 -34.62 5.56 -4.74
CA GLY A 744 -34.46 6.54 -5.81
C GLY A 744 -35.75 7.22 -6.29
N GLN A 745 -36.43 7.96 -5.42
CA GLN A 745 -37.67 8.65 -5.79
C GLN A 745 -37.44 10.03 -6.42
N LYS A 746 -36.27 10.65 -6.20
CA LYS A 746 -36.08 12.10 -6.47
C LYS A 746 -34.68 12.49 -6.97
N ASP A 747 -33.95 11.52 -7.49
CA ASP A 747 -32.58 11.67 -7.95
C ASP A 747 -32.55 12.35 -9.31
N LYS A 748 -31.37 12.88 -9.64
CA LYS A 748 -31.11 13.60 -10.88
C LYS A 748 -29.95 12.96 -11.62
N TYR A 749 -30.25 12.42 -12.79
CA TYR A 749 -29.26 11.90 -13.71
C TYR A 749 -29.03 12.89 -14.86
N SER A 750 -27.77 13.14 -15.21
CA SER A 750 -27.43 14.00 -16.36
C SER A 750 -27.64 13.34 -17.74
N THR A 751 -28.13 12.10 -17.78
CA THR A 751 -28.28 11.27 -18.99
C THR A 751 -29.71 10.71 -19.13
N ARG A 752 -29.90 9.67 -19.95
CA ARG A 752 -31.21 9.07 -20.25
C ARG A 752 -31.83 8.27 -19.09
N TYR A 753 -31.07 7.99 -18.03
CA TYR A 753 -31.52 7.20 -16.90
C TYR A 753 -32.54 7.97 -16.05
N THR A 754 -33.49 7.25 -15.47
CA THR A 754 -34.59 7.82 -14.71
C THR A 754 -34.82 7.05 -13.43
N ASN A 755 -35.40 7.74 -12.46
CA ASN A 755 -35.84 7.20 -11.19
C ASN A 755 -36.62 5.89 -11.34
N ASN A 756 -36.34 4.91 -10.48
CA ASN A 756 -37.01 3.61 -10.42
C ASN A 756 -36.89 2.78 -11.71
N SER A 757 -35.75 2.85 -12.40
CA SER A 757 -35.49 2.10 -13.63
C SER A 757 -34.35 1.11 -13.50
N ILE A 758 -34.43 0.03 -14.29
CA ILE A 758 -33.39 -1.00 -14.35
C ILE A 758 -33.02 -1.16 -15.83
N ASP A 759 -31.74 -1.02 -16.16
CA ASP A 759 -31.18 -1.26 -17.50
C ASP A 759 -30.08 -2.32 -17.41
N TYR A 760 -30.33 -3.44 -18.07
CA TYR A 760 -29.42 -4.58 -18.20
C TYR A 760 -29.18 -4.92 -19.68
N SER A 761 -29.37 -3.95 -20.58
CA SER A 761 -29.12 -4.11 -22.01
C SER A 761 -27.64 -4.26 -22.35
N ASN A 762 -26.75 -3.77 -21.48
CA ASN A 762 -25.31 -3.95 -21.59
C ASN A 762 -24.88 -5.24 -20.83
N PRO A 763 -24.26 -6.23 -21.50
CA PRO A 763 -23.83 -7.48 -20.86
C PRO A 763 -22.70 -7.33 -19.82
N SER A 764 -22.12 -6.13 -19.70
CA SER A 764 -21.05 -5.78 -18.76
C SER A 764 -21.43 -4.67 -17.78
N PHE A 765 -22.61 -4.08 -17.91
CA PHE A 765 -23.06 -2.99 -17.02
C PHE A 765 -24.53 -3.15 -16.64
N LEU A 766 -24.79 -3.17 -15.34
CA LEU A 766 -26.13 -3.21 -14.76
C LEU A 766 -26.40 -1.89 -14.04
N PHE A 767 -27.39 -1.15 -14.53
CA PHE A 767 -27.93 0.03 -13.86
C PHE A 767 -29.19 -0.35 -13.09
N LEU A 768 -29.24 -0.02 -11.80
CA LEU A 768 -30.41 -0.16 -10.95
C LEU A 768 -30.62 1.13 -10.17
N ASP A 769 -31.79 1.73 -10.36
CA ASP A 769 -32.36 2.69 -9.43
C ASP A 769 -33.65 2.06 -8.88
N ILE A 770 -33.71 1.88 -7.56
CA ILE A 770 -34.79 1.13 -6.90
C ILE A 770 -35.58 1.98 -5.90
N GLU A 771 -36.91 1.88 -5.97
CA GLU A 771 -37.85 2.67 -5.15
C GLU A 771 -37.66 2.53 -3.62
N LYS A 772 -37.13 1.40 -3.19
CA LYS A 772 -37.00 1.01 -1.78
C LYS A 772 -35.62 0.45 -1.57
N ASN A 773 -35.16 0.51 -0.33
CA ASN A 773 -33.93 -0.16 0.05
C ASN A 773 -33.83 -1.62 -0.44
N LEU A 774 -32.60 -2.06 -0.64
CA LEU A 774 -32.21 -3.33 -1.23
C LEU A 774 -32.89 -4.51 -0.55
N SER A 775 -33.01 -4.47 0.78
CA SER A 775 -33.66 -5.52 1.57
C SER A 775 -35.13 -5.73 1.20
N LYS A 776 -35.85 -4.67 0.80
CA LYS A 776 -37.24 -4.75 0.34
C LYS A 776 -37.31 -5.11 -1.14
N PHE A 777 -36.37 -4.63 -1.95
CA PHE A 777 -36.30 -4.94 -3.37
C PHE A 777 -36.16 -6.44 -3.62
N VAL A 778 -35.18 -7.09 -2.98
CA VAL A 778 -34.91 -8.52 -3.17
C VAL A 778 -36.01 -9.44 -2.62
N LYS A 779 -36.81 -8.98 -1.65
CA LYS A 779 -37.96 -9.75 -1.14
C LYS A 779 -39.11 -9.86 -2.15
N ASN A 780 -39.17 -8.96 -3.13
CA ASN A 780 -40.24 -8.87 -4.11
C ASN A 780 -39.86 -9.47 -5.47
N LYS A 781 -38.67 -10.07 -5.58
CA LYS A 781 -38.08 -10.62 -6.81
C LYS A 781 -37.79 -12.10 -6.61
#